data_AF-A0A3M7Q438-F1
#
_entry.id   AF-A0A3M7Q438-F1
#
_cell.length_a   1.000
_cell.length_b   1.000
_cell.length_c   1.000
_cell.angle_alpha   90.00
_cell.angle_beta   90.00
_cell.angle_gamma   90.00
#
_symmetry.space_group_name_H-M   'P 1'
#
loop_
_entity.id
_entity.type
_entity.pdbx_description
1 polymer ?
#
loop_
_entity_poly.entity_id
_entity_poly.type
_entity_poly.pdbx_seq_one_letter_code
_entity_poly.pdbx_strand_id
1 'polypeptide(L)'
;MNSQSLTTVIKIGNILKSLKKLPESEYESDQCLEYLKKIDNSFNDEKSLRADIAKTMVEHQYPEIALKCLKFYTRKNLFENEQTWPCSFYLLRSIWNYSDINSDLAIACTGFIPILLDFLTNECLLSSDEEVNLSDKYKSLIIKSSKLRGLYLKDEKLFKLSLNIMNNIAHQPETKIAFQHNQTSKILKNLTQTIDSEHLRVLIYLILAQIVNENEFDKLNDPSNEVIESITSYIKDSLKKDRRYKGISTNEYLECLAKLAVTKSNKIKIYETGILSVLKQILSSSSLVDEQVHVLTCLWNLCFDEKVCEVLKKDKELNQIVGNIQNISPCEQMQKKADGIMFTLNDLGKKIDPKVQLKNNHVMISYNWASRDMCIKIKDELKARGIQVWIDVEQIYGSTLSSMAEAVENASVFLMCVSEKYYQSPNCRLEAEYAVKLQKPIIPLIMQQDYTPLGWLGIIIGGKIFYKFYGPRLNFEHTISSAIKEINRYYQEEKPKSRQSTSSNNSSSVCNNLSITYNNNLNGSNGIEYHRKGGSFSTRQSNDSINSKQSNVIEWSTKDVKSWLISLSMSPWIGDSDIFDNINGNLLKELYEIKKSAPEFFYSMIKSKLANNSHTLKHKPNGSYSMSDFSLADLLKLSHELDELFKTKY
;
A
#
# COMPACT_ATOMS: atom_id res chain seq x y z
N MET A 1 22.47 -16.85 -21.78
CA MET A 1 22.30 -15.83 -22.84
C MET A 1 23.14 -16.22 -24.04
N ASN A 2 22.66 -15.96 -25.26
CA ASN A 2 23.46 -16.17 -26.48
C ASN A 2 24.27 -14.90 -26.79
N SER A 3 25.31 -15.00 -27.61
CA SER A 3 26.17 -13.86 -27.97
C SER A 3 25.40 -12.70 -28.62
N GLN A 4 24.40 -13.00 -29.45
CA GLN A 4 23.51 -12.01 -30.04
C GLN A 4 22.66 -11.27 -29.00
N SER A 5 22.11 -11.96 -27.99
CA SER A 5 21.25 -11.32 -26.99
C SER A 5 22.03 -10.33 -26.11
N LEU A 6 23.26 -10.68 -25.72
CA LEU A 6 24.16 -9.76 -25.01
C LEU A 6 24.46 -8.51 -25.86
N THR A 7 24.58 -8.66 -27.18
CA THR A 7 24.85 -7.57 -28.11
C THR A 7 23.73 -6.54 -28.16
N THR A 8 22.46 -6.96 -28.09
CA THR A 8 21.31 -6.04 -28.09
C THR A 8 21.23 -5.23 -26.80
N VAL A 9 21.40 -5.86 -25.63
CA VAL A 9 21.40 -5.15 -24.34
C VAL A 9 22.52 -4.09 -24.30
N ILE A 10 23.72 -4.44 -24.78
CA ILE A 10 24.84 -3.50 -24.91
C ILE A 10 24.53 -2.34 -25.87
N LYS A 11 23.85 -2.59 -27.00
CA LYS A 11 23.42 -1.54 -27.94
C LYS A 11 22.47 -0.55 -27.26
N ILE A 12 21.44 -1.02 -26.57
CA ILE A 12 20.51 -0.14 -25.84
C ILE A 12 21.25 0.64 -24.75
N GLY A 13 22.11 -0.03 -23.97
CA GLY A 13 22.93 0.63 -22.95
C GLY A 13 23.81 1.76 -23.52
N ASN A 14 24.34 1.59 -24.73
CA ASN A 14 25.12 2.64 -25.40
C ASN A 14 24.25 3.77 -25.97
N ILE A 15 23.04 3.49 -26.49
CA ILE A 15 22.07 4.52 -26.89
C ILE A 15 21.65 5.39 -25.70
N LEU A 16 21.41 4.76 -24.54
CA LEU A 16 21.09 5.47 -23.29
C LEU A 16 22.23 6.39 -22.84
N LYS A 17 23.49 5.94 -22.94
CA LYS A 17 24.68 6.79 -22.68
C LYS A 17 24.79 7.96 -23.66
N SER A 18 24.39 7.80 -24.92
CA SER A 18 24.35 8.89 -25.91
C SER A 18 23.25 9.89 -25.58
N LEU A 19 22.02 9.45 -25.32
CA LEU A 19 20.91 10.31 -24.89
C LEU A 19 21.26 11.11 -23.62
N LYS A 20 21.95 10.49 -22.65
CA LYS A 20 22.40 11.14 -21.42
C LYS A 20 23.41 12.27 -21.63
N LYS A 21 24.13 12.26 -22.76
CA LYS A 21 25.13 13.26 -23.16
C LYS A 21 24.59 14.28 -24.16
N LEU A 22 23.41 14.04 -24.73
CA LEU A 22 22.79 14.90 -25.74
C LEU A 22 22.42 16.25 -25.09
N PRO A 23 22.78 17.40 -25.69
CA PRO A 23 22.41 18.70 -25.15
C PRO A 23 20.90 18.95 -25.29
N GLU A 24 20.33 19.76 -24.41
CA GLU A 24 18.88 20.03 -24.39
C GLU A 24 18.35 20.60 -25.73
N SER A 25 19.17 21.37 -26.45
CA SER A 25 18.87 21.89 -27.79
C SER A 25 18.68 20.81 -28.87
N GLU A 26 19.18 19.60 -28.65
CA GLU A 26 19.08 18.48 -29.59
C GLU A 26 17.98 17.47 -29.21
N TYR A 27 17.21 17.72 -28.14
CA TYR A 27 16.13 16.81 -27.74
C TYR A 27 14.98 16.72 -28.76
N GLU A 28 14.78 17.71 -29.63
CA GLU A 28 13.83 17.64 -30.76
C GLU A 28 14.49 17.26 -32.11
N SER A 29 15.75 16.81 -32.10
CA SER A 29 16.47 16.40 -33.31
C SER A 29 16.07 15.01 -33.84
N ASP A 30 16.30 14.77 -35.14
CA ASP A 30 16.15 13.45 -35.76
C ASP A 30 17.02 12.37 -35.08
N GLN A 31 18.19 12.73 -34.55
CA GLN A 31 19.07 11.81 -33.81
C GLN A 31 18.44 11.39 -32.46
N CYS A 32 17.85 12.32 -31.72
CA CYS A 32 17.07 12.01 -30.52
C CYS A 32 15.88 11.09 -30.86
N LEU A 33 15.13 11.45 -31.91
CA LEU A 33 14.01 10.67 -32.39
C LEU A 33 14.40 9.25 -32.84
N GLU A 34 15.55 9.08 -33.49
CA GLU A 34 16.08 7.77 -33.90
C GLU A 34 16.49 6.91 -32.69
N TYR A 35 17.14 7.51 -31.68
CA TYR A 35 17.47 6.83 -30.43
C TYR A 35 16.22 6.38 -29.67
N LEU A 36 15.20 7.24 -29.54
CA LEU A 36 13.95 6.92 -28.87
C LEU A 36 13.17 5.83 -29.62
N LYS A 37 13.12 5.87 -30.96
CA LYS A 37 12.58 4.79 -31.81
C LYS A 37 13.29 3.46 -31.60
N LYS A 38 14.64 3.45 -31.49
CA LYS A 38 15.43 2.23 -31.26
C LYS A 38 15.15 1.60 -29.89
N ILE A 39 14.99 2.41 -28.85
CA ILE A 39 14.61 1.92 -27.51
C ILE A 39 13.20 1.35 -27.53
N ASP A 40 12.22 2.09 -28.07
CA ASP A 40 10.82 1.68 -28.11
C ASP A 40 10.57 0.41 -28.97
N ASN A 41 11.14 0.33 -30.17
CA ASN A 41 10.99 -0.83 -31.06
C ASN A 41 11.56 -2.12 -30.43
N SER A 42 12.67 -2.02 -29.69
CA SER A 42 13.32 -3.19 -29.06
C SER A 42 12.39 -3.99 -28.15
N PHE A 43 11.35 -3.36 -27.59
CA PHE A 43 10.33 -4.06 -26.80
C PHE A 43 9.54 -5.09 -27.61
N ASN A 44 9.32 -4.85 -28.91
CA ASN A 44 8.59 -5.78 -29.78
C ASN A 44 9.53 -6.74 -30.50
N ASP A 45 10.69 -6.24 -30.93
CA ASP A 45 11.68 -7.01 -31.67
C ASP A 45 12.32 -8.12 -30.81
N GLU A 46 12.63 -7.82 -29.54
CA GLU A 46 13.51 -8.64 -28.67
C GLU A 46 12.76 -9.10 -27.40
N LYS A 47 11.59 -9.73 -27.59
CA LYS A 47 10.64 -10.09 -26.51
C LYS A 47 11.26 -10.83 -25.32
N SER A 48 12.25 -11.68 -25.55
CA SER A 48 12.94 -12.46 -24.51
C SER A 48 13.89 -11.63 -23.64
N LEU A 49 14.28 -10.44 -24.07
CA LEU A 49 15.27 -9.58 -23.41
C LEU A 49 14.63 -8.38 -22.69
N ARG A 50 13.30 -8.32 -22.65
CA ARG A 50 12.55 -7.19 -22.06
C ARG A 50 12.97 -6.87 -20.63
N ALA A 51 13.18 -7.89 -19.80
CA ALA A 51 13.61 -7.71 -18.41
C ALA A 51 15.05 -7.19 -18.30
N ASP A 52 15.98 -7.73 -19.11
CA ASP A 52 17.38 -7.29 -19.14
C ASP A 52 17.50 -5.84 -19.65
N ILE A 53 16.71 -5.47 -20.65
CA ILE A 53 16.64 -4.11 -21.18
C ILE A 53 16.02 -3.16 -20.15
N ALA A 54 14.92 -3.54 -19.48
CA ALA A 54 14.33 -2.74 -18.41
C ALA A 54 15.34 -2.46 -17.27
N LYS A 55 16.07 -3.49 -16.83
CA LYS A 55 17.16 -3.35 -15.84
C LYS A 55 18.26 -2.41 -16.33
N THR A 56 18.67 -2.54 -17.60
CA THR A 56 19.65 -1.64 -18.23
C THR A 56 19.17 -0.19 -18.31
N MET A 57 17.86 0.04 -18.45
CA MET A 57 17.25 1.37 -18.42
C MET A 57 17.31 2.00 -17.01
N VAL A 58 17.13 1.21 -15.94
CA VAL A 58 17.37 1.67 -14.56
C VAL A 58 18.85 1.95 -14.33
N GLU A 59 19.75 1.02 -14.67
CA GLU A 59 21.21 1.14 -14.50
C GLU A 59 21.84 2.34 -15.23
N HIS A 60 21.18 2.90 -16.24
CA HIS A 60 21.65 4.09 -16.96
C HIS A 60 20.86 5.37 -16.67
N GLN A 61 19.92 5.33 -15.72
CA GLN A 61 19.10 6.47 -15.30
C GLN A 61 18.20 7.00 -16.44
N TYR A 62 17.55 6.08 -17.16
CA TYR A 62 16.62 6.44 -18.23
C TYR A 62 15.41 7.26 -17.74
N PRO A 63 14.79 6.99 -16.57
CA PRO A 63 13.73 7.83 -16.04
C PRO A 63 14.16 9.30 -15.88
N GLU A 64 15.38 9.56 -15.39
CA GLU A 64 15.89 10.92 -15.19
C GLU A 64 16.26 11.61 -16.52
N ILE A 65 16.74 10.87 -17.52
CA ILE A 65 16.90 11.36 -18.89
C ILE A 65 15.53 11.71 -19.49
N ALA A 66 14.58 10.79 -19.39
CA ALA A 66 13.24 10.94 -19.93
C ALA A 66 12.48 12.11 -19.28
N LEU A 67 12.63 12.32 -17.97
CA LEU A 67 12.07 13.46 -17.24
C LEU A 67 12.67 14.81 -17.71
N LYS A 68 13.95 14.85 -18.08
CA LYS A 68 14.59 16.05 -18.66
C LYS A 68 14.04 16.35 -20.05
N CYS A 69 13.94 15.33 -20.91
CA CYS A 69 13.32 15.47 -22.23
C CYS A 69 11.85 15.93 -22.13
N LEU A 70 11.04 15.32 -21.27
CA LEU A 70 9.64 15.72 -21.05
C LEU A 70 9.53 17.18 -20.58
N LYS A 71 10.36 17.62 -19.61
CA LYS A 71 10.41 19.02 -19.17
C LYS A 71 10.82 19.99 -20.29
N PHE A 72 11.59 19.57 -21.29
CA PHE A 72 11.88 20.37 -22.48
C PHE A 72 10.70 20.40 -23.45
N TYR A 73 10.07 19.25 -23.73
CA TYR A 73 8.93 19.15 -24.62
C TYR A 73 7.71 19.95 -24.12
N THR A 74 7.43 19.95 -22.81
CA THR A 74 6.38 20.79 -22.21
C THR A 74 6.66 22.28 -22.44
N ARG A 75 7.91 22.73 -22.25
CA ARG A 75 8.36 24.12 -22.53
C ARG A 75 8.35 24.51 -24.03
N LYS A 76 8.07 23.57 -24.92
CA LYS A 76 8.11 23.71 -26.38
C LYS A 76 6.73 23.57 -27.04
N ASN A 77 5.65 23.64 -26.24
CA ASN A 77 4.26 23.40 -26.64
C ASN A 77 4.10 22.06 -27.36
N LEU A 78 4.31 20.96 -26.62
CA LEU A 78 4.29 19.58 -27.11
C LEU A 78 3.13 19.25 -28.08
N PHE A 79 1.92 19.72 -27.81
CA PHE A 79 0.73 19.42 -28.62
C PHE A 79 0.71 20.19 -29.96
N GLU A 80 1.46 21.29 -30.06
CA GLU A 80 1.56 22.13 -31.27
C GLU A 80 2.83 21.83 -32.09
N ASN A 81 3.94 21.48 -31.45
CA ASN A 81 5.26 21.32 -32.08
C ASN A 81 5.44 19.93 -32.71
N GLU A 82 5.52 19.91 -34.05
CA GLU A 82 5.59 18.68 -34.86
C GLU A 82 6.87 17.83 -34.68
N GLN A 83 7.95 18.38 -34.10
CA GLN A 83 9.19 17.64 -33.81
C GLN A 83 9.19 17.03 -32.40
N THR A 84 8.66 17.75 -31.41
CA THR A 84 8.58 17.26 -30.02
C THR A 84 7.50 16.19 -29.81
N TRP A 85 6.40 16.24 -30.58
CA TRP A 85 5.32 15.26 -30.47
C TRP A 85 5.79 13.82 -30.78
N PRO A 86 6.47 13.53 -31.91
CA PRO A 86 7.04 12.21 -32.17
C PRO A 86 8.02 11.76 -31.08
N CYS A 87 8.91 12.64 -30.63
CA CYS A 87 9.91 12.31 -29.62
C CYS A 87 9.24 11.89 -28.29
N SER A 88 8.28 12.68 -27.82
CA SER A 88 7.48 12.37 -26.62
C SER A 88 6.69 11.07 -26.77
N PHE A 89 6.10 10.83 -27.96
CA PHE A 89 5.33 9.61 -28.21
C PHE A 89 6.19 8.35 -28.07
N TYR A 90 7.38 8.28 -28.70
CA TYR A 90 8.27 7.12 -28.58
C TYR A 90 8.88 7.00 -27.17
N LEU A 91 9.23 8.13 -26.54
CA LEU A 91 9.71 8.16 -25.15
C LEU A 91 8.67 7.59 -24.18
N LEU A 92 7.46 8.15 -24.15
CA LEU A 92 6.38 7.70 -23.26
C LEU A 92 5.94 6.26 -23.57
N ARG A 93 5.93 5.85 -24.85
CA ARG A 93 5.62 4.47 -25.22
C ARG A 93 6.67 3.48 -24.70
N SER A 94 7.96 3.82 -24.77
CA SER A 94 9.01 3.00 -24.17
C SER A 94 8.93 2.94 -22.64
N ILE A 95 8.66 4.08 -21.98
CA ILE A 95 8.48 4.13 -20.51
C ILE A 95 7.28 3.27 -20.08
N TRP A 96 6.13 3.37 -20.75
CA TRP A 96 4.97 2.50 -20.50
C TRP A 96 5.35 1.02 -20.65
N ASN A 97 5.85 0.65 -21.83
CA ASN A 97 6.18 -0.74 -22.16
C ASN A 97 7.14 -1.40 -21.17
N TYR A 98 8.17 -0.67 -20.72
CA TYR A 98 9.19 -1.24 -19.83
C TYR A 98 8.86 -1.12 -18.33
N SER A 99 8.05 -0.15 -17.90
CA SER A 99 7.56 -0.07 -16.51
C SER A 99 6.51 -1.12 -16.17
N ASP A 100 5.84 -1.69 -17.19
CA ASP A 100 4.97 -2.89 -17.07
C ASP A 100 5.79 -4.18 -16.80
N ILE A 101 7.11 -4.14 -17.00
CA ILE A 101 8.01 -5.30 -16.85
C ILE A 101 8.91 -5.19 -15.61
N ASN A 102 9.19 -3.99 -15.09
CA ASN A 102 10.09 -3.79 -13.96
C ASN A 102 9.55 -2.73 -12.97
N SER A 103 9.36 -3.16 -11.72
CA SER A 103 8.91 -2.34 -10.58
C SER A 103 9.82 -1.15 -10.32
N ASP A 104 11.13 -1.34 -10.37
CA ASP A 104 12.11 -0.31 -10.00
C ASP A 104 12.07 0.87 -10.99
N LEU A 105 11.90 0.55 -12.28
CA LEU A 105 11.67 1.53 -13.35
C LEU A 105 10.33 2.26 -13.16
N ALA A 106 9.26 1.56 -12.76
CA ALA A 106 7.98 2.18 -12.44
C ALA A 106 8.10 3.14 -11.22
N ILE A 107 8.74 2.71 -10.14
CA ILE A 107 9.00 3.54 -8.95
C ILE A 107 9.85 4.77 -9.33
N ALA A 108 10.91 4.61 -10.13
CA ALA A 108 11.73 5.72 -10.61
C ALA A 108 10.95 6.71 -11.50
N CYS A 109 9.88 6.27 -12.18
CA CYS A 109 8.99 7.16 -12.94
C CYS A 109 8.02 7.99 -12.07
N THR A 110 8.00 7.83 -10.73
CA THR A 110 7.13 8.60 -9.82
C THR A 110 7.25 10.13 -10.01
N GLY A 111 8.45 10.63 -10.34
CA GLY A 111 8.69 12.04 -10.63
C GLY A 111 7.97 12.58 -11.88
N PHE A 112 7.33 11.72 -12.68
CA PHE A 112 6.61 12.09 -13.89
C PHE A 112 5.16 12.53 -13.59
N ILE A 113 4.56 12.08 -12.47
CA ILE A 113 3.15 12.31 -12.12
C ILE A 113 2.70 13.77 -12.34
N PRO A 114 3.45 14.83 -11.94
CA PRO A 114 3.02 16.21 -12.17
C PRO A 114 2.91 16.58 -13.65
N ILE A 115 3.81 16.09 -14.50
CA ILE A 115 3.84 16.39 -15.94
C ILE A 115 2.80 15.55 -16.70
N LEU A 116 2.60 14.30 -16.28
CA LEU A 116 1.55 13.45 -16.85
C LEU A 116 0.15 13.94 -16.48
N LEU A 117 -0.02 14.55 -15.30
CA LEU A 117 -1.23 15.28 -14.94
C LEU A 117 -1.39 16.57 -15.75
N ASP A 118 -0.33 17.37 -15.87
CA ASP A 118 -0.31 18.59 -16.69
C ASP A 118 -0.74 18.29 -18.14
N PHE A 119 -0.24 17.21 -18.75
CA PHE A 119 -0.70 16.74 -20.06
C PHE A 119 -2.20 16.40 -20.12
N LEU A 120 -2.80 15.92 -19.03
CA LEU A 120 -4.22 15.58 -18.94
C LEU A 120 -5.12 16.78 -18.59
N THR A 121 -4.55 17.88 -18.08
CA THR A 121 -5.29 19.08 -17.66
C THR A 121 -5.05 20.33 -18.50
N ASN A 122 -4.04 20.34 -19.38
CA ASN A 122 -3.74 21.47 -20.27
C ASN A 122 -4.95 21.84 -21.15
N GLU A 123 -5.03 23.12 -21.53
CA GLU A 123 -6.26 23.82 -21.93
C GLU A 123 -6.97 23.34 -23.22
N CYS A 124 -6.45 22.31 -23.91
CA CYS A 124 -7.09 21.71 -25.09
C CYS A 124 -8.50 21.11 -24.85
N LEU A 125 -8.95 21.01 -23.60
CA LEU A 125 -10.33 20.68 -23.21
C LEU A 125 -10.99 21.73 -22.29
N LEU A 126 -10.31 22.83 -21.97
CA LEU A 126 -10.77 23.85 -21.01
C LEU A 126 -10.63 25.26 -21.61
N SER A 127 -11.29 25.49 -22.74
CA SER A 127 -11.43 26.83 -23.30
C SER A 127 -12.43 27.66 -22.49
N SER A 128 -11.90 28.55 -21.64
CA SER A 128 -12.53 29.71 -20.98
C SER A 128 -13.65 29.50 -19.95
N ASP A 129 -13.64 30.35 -18.93
CA ASP A 129 -14.77 30.63 -18.03
C ASP A 129 -15.96 31.26 -18.78
N GLU A 130 -16.85 30.46 -19.34
CA GLU A 130 -18.24 30.83 -19.63
C GLU A 130 -19.10 29.56 -19.81
N GLU A 131 -20.39 29.58 -19.44
CA GLU A 131 -21.28 28.41 -19.49
C GLU A 131 -21.72 28.03 -20.93
N VAL A 132 -20.78 27.58 -21.75
CA VAL A 132 -21.06 27.14 -23.13
C VAL A 132 -21.23 25.63 -23.20
N ASN A 133 -22.49 25.20 -23.13
CA ASN A 133 -22.92 23.86 -23.53
C ASN A 133 -22.31 23.50 -24.92
N LEU A 134 -21.53 22.41 -24.99
CA LEU A 134 -20.83 21.96 -26.20
C LEU A 134 -21.78 21.40 -27.26
N SER A 135 -22.53 22.31 -27.88
CA SER A 135 -23.54 22.01 -28.90
C SER A 135 -22.98 21.25 -30.10
N ASP A 136 -23.85 20.49 -30.78
CA ASP A 136 -23.49 19.64 -31.93
C ASP A 136 -22.83 20.39 -33.08
N LYS A 137 -22.93 21.72 -33.11
CA LYS A 137 -22.17 22.61 -33.99
C LYS A 137 -20.67 22.33 -33.92
N TYR A 138 -20.08 22.18 -32.72
CA TYR A 138 -18.65 21.88 -32.56
C TYR A 138 -18.30 20.45 -32.94
N LYS A 139 -19.14 19.46 -32.58
CA LYS A 139 -19.00 18.08 -33.06
C LYS A 139 -19.01 18.03 -34.61
N SER A 140 -19.86 18.82 -35.26
CA SER A 140 -19.91 18.94 -36.72
C SER A 140 -18.65 19.59 -37.34
N LEU A 141 -17.96 20.48 -36.62
CA LEU A 141 -16.72 21.12 -37.06
C LEU A 141 -15.51 20.18 -36.93
N ILE A 142 -15.43 19.42 -35.84
CA ILE A 142 -14.40 18.38 -35.64
C ILE A 142 -14.55 17.28 -36.71
N ILE A 143 -15.78 16.88 -37.05
CA ILE A 143 -16.05 15.90 -38.11
C ILE A 143 -15.65 16.43 -39.50
N LYS A 144 -15.79 17.74 -39.76
CA LYS A 144 -15.44 18.37 -41.05
C LYS A 144 -13.97 18.75 -41.20
N SER A 145 -13.22 18.91 -40.12
CA SER A 145 -11.81 19.34 -40.13
C SER A 145 -10.84 18.17 -39.94
N SER A 146 -10.24 17.71 -41.04
CA SER A 146 -9.21 16.65 -41.01
C SER A 146 -7.99 17.02 -40.16
N LYS A 147 -7.61 18.31 -40.10
CA LYS A 147 -6.50 18.79 -39.28
C LYS A 147 -6.82 18.75 -37.77
N LEU A 148 -8.01 19.21 -37.36
CA LEU A 148 -8.43 19.14 -35.94
C LEU A 148 -8.63 17.69 -35.48
N ARG A 149 -9.25 16.84 -36.32
CA ARG A 149 -9.38 15.41 -36.03
C ARG A 149 -8.01 14.71 -35.94
N GLY A 150 -7.03 15.16 -36.74
CA GLY A 150 -5.65 14.68 -36.68
C GLY A 150 -4.90 15.08 -35.40
N LEU A 151 -5.18 16.26 -34.85
CA LEU A 151 -4.66 16.72 -33.55
C LEU A 151 -5.32 15.94 -32.41
N TYR A 152 -6.65 15.89 -32.33
CA TYR A 152 -7.36 15.11 -31.30
C TYR A 152 -6.91 13.63 -31.22
N LEU A 153 -6.63 12.99 -32.37
CA LEU A 153 -6.11 11.62 -32.45
C LEU A 153 -4.57 11.48 -32.24
N LYS A 154 -3.84 12.59 -32.14
CA LYS A 154 -2.48 12.67 -31.56
C LYS A 154 -2.58 12.81 -30.04
N ASP A 155 -3.50 13.63 -29.55
CA ASP A 155 -3.60 14.00 -28.13
C ASP A 155 -4.14 12.84 -27.29
N GLU A 156 -5.18 12.14 -27.76
CA GLU A 156 -5.69 10.91 -27.11
C GLU A 156 -4.59 9.85 -26.93
N LYS A 157 -3.60 9.78 -27.83
CA LYS A 157 -2.47 8.85 -27.69
C LYS A 157 -1.54 9.26 -26.55
N LEU A 158 -1.21 10.54 -26.42
CA LEU A 158 -0.37 11.03 -25.31
C LEU A 158 -1.12 10.92 -23.97
N PHE A 159 -2.42 11.22 -23.94
CA PHE A 159 -3.26 11.07 -22.75
C PHE A 159 -3.34 9.60 -22.33
N LYS A 160 -3.55 8.69 -23.29
CA LYS A 160 -3.51 7.24 -23.04
C LYS A 160 -2.15 6.82 -22.48
N LEU A 161 -1.03 7.21 -23.10
CA LEU A 161 0.30 6.87 -22.61
C LEU A 161 0.52 7.39 -21.18
N SER A 162 0.11 8.62 -20.91
CA SER A 162 0.21 9.25 -19.59
C SER A 162 -0.56 8.45 -18.52
N LEU A 163 -1.82 8.12 -18.78
CA LEU A 163 -2.63 7.29 -17.88
C LEU A 163 -2.07 5.88 -17.70
N ASN A 164 -1.52 5.27 -18.76
CA ASN A 164 -0.92 3.92 -18.65
C ASN A 164 0.39 3.92 -17.85
N ILE A 165 1.22 4.95 -17.97
CA ILE A 165 2.40 5.11 -17.11
C ILE A 165 1.96 5.35 -15.66
N MET A 166 0.98 6.22 -15.42
CA MET A 166 0.41 6.45 -14.08
C MET A 166 -0.20 5.17 -13.48
N ASN A 167 -0.83 4.32 -14.28
CA ASN A 167 -1.32 3.00 -13.86
C ASN A 167 -0.17 2.11 -13.36
N ASN A 168 0.91 1.99 -14.13
CA ASN A 168 2.07 1.18 -13.75
C ASN A 168 2.75 1.68 -12.46
N ILE A 169 2.86 3.00 -12.29
CA ILE A 169 3.37 3.64 -11.07
C ILE A 169 2.43 3.37 -9.89
N ALA A 170 1.11 3.45 -10.09
CA ALA A 170 0.10 3.32 -9.03
C ALA A 170 -0.02 1.91 -8.43
N HIS A 171 0.34 0.85 -9.18
CA HIS A 171 0.42 -0.51 -8.66
C HIS A 171 1.58 -0.71 -7.66
N GLN A 172 2.57 0.19 -7.63
CA GLN A 172 3.71 0.11 -6.71
C GLN A 172 3.33 0.69 -5.33
N PRO A 173 3.40 -0.06 -4.21
CA PRO A 173 2.91 0.40 -2.90
C PRO A 173 3.51 1.70 -2.37
N GLU A 174 4.76 1.99 -2.72
CA GLU A 174 5.58 3.11 -2.24
C GLU A 174 5.12 4.46 -2.81
N THR A 175 4.48 4.46 -3.99
CA THR A 175 4.25 5.66 -4.80
C THR A 175 2.98 6.42 -4.40
N LYS A 176 2.10 5.81 -3.59
CA LYS A 176 0.81 6.39 -3.18
C LYS A 176 0.92 7.79 -2.58
N ILE A 177 1.99 8.05 -1.81
CA ILE A 177 2.26 9.36 -1.20
C ILE A 177 2.46 10.45 -2.28
N ALA A 178 3.09 10.12 -3.41
CA ALA A 178 3.28 11.06 -4.51
C ALA A 178 1.96 11.37 -5.25
N PHE A 179 1.06 10.39 -5.39
CA PHE A 179 -0.29 10.63 -5.92
C PHE A 179 -1.13 11.53 -5.00
N GLN A 180 -1.03 11.32 -3.68
CA GLN A 180 -1.69 12.16 -2.68
C GLN A 180 -1.12 13.59 -2.69
N HIS A 181 0.21 13.76 -2.73
CA HIS A 181 0.88 15.05 -2.82
C HIS A 181 0.42 15.87 -4.05
N ASN A 182 0.23 15.22 -5.19
CA ASN A 182 -0.20 15.87 -6.43
C ASN A 182 -1.74 15.93 -6.60
N GLN A 183 -2.52 15.68 -5.53
CA GLN A 183 -4.00 15.68 -5.54
C GLN A 183 -4.61 14.82 -6.67
N THR A 184 -3.93 13.73 -7.06
CA THR A 184 -4.25 13.01 -8.30
C THR A 184 -5.67 12.43 -8.31
N SER A 185 -6.16 11.95 -7.17
CA SER A 185 -7.52 11.42 -7.05
C SER A 185 -8.59 12.45 -7.42
N LYS A 186 -8.44 13.69 -6.95
CA LYS A 186 -9.32 14.83 -7.25
C LYS A 186 -9.25 15.24 -8.73
N ILE A 187 -8.05 15.33 -9.31
CA ILE A 187 -7.88 15.74 -10.71
C ILE A 187 -8.47 14.69 -11.66
N LEU A 188 -8.08 13.42 -11.48
CA LEU A 188 -8.57 12.32 -12.30
C LEU A 188 -10.09 12.12 -12.14
N LYS A 189 -10.65 12.30 -10.94
CA LYS A 189 -12.10 12.28 -10.73
C LYS A 189 -12.81 13.33 -11.58
N ASN A 190 -12.35 14.58 -11.57
CA ASN A 190 -12.97 15.64 -12.38
C ASN A 190 -12.90 15.29 -13.89
N LEU A 191 -11.76 14.73 -14.34
CA LEU A 191 -11.60 14.26 -15.72
C LEU A 191 -12.57 13.11 -16.11
N THR A 192 -13.02 12.26 -15.18
CA THR A 192 -14.07 11.26 -15.51
C THR A 192 -15.40 11.88 -15.90
N GLN A 193 -15.64 13.15 -15.54
CA GLN A 193 -16.88 13.87 -15.83
C GLN A 193 -16.83 14.63 -17.17
N THR A 194 -15.63 14.87 -17.71
CA THR A 194 -15.41 15.65 -18.95
C THR A 194 -14.90 14.81 -20.13
N ILE A 195 -14.38 13.60 -19.88
CA ILE A 195 -13.82 12.73 -20.92
C ILE A 195 -14.91 11.83 -21.54
N ASP A 196 -15.24 12.07 -22.81
CA ASP A 196 -16.12 11.25 -23.65
C ASP A 196 -15.60 9.82 -23.89
N SER A 197 -14.27 9.62 -23.93
CA SER A 197 -13.64 8.34 -24.31
C SER A 197 -13.75 7.28 -23.21
N GLU A 198 -14.63 6.30 -23.41
CA GLU A 198 -14.84 5.11 -22.57
C GLU A 198 -13.51 4.50 -22.07
N HIS A 199 -12.57 4.27 -22.99
CA HIS A 199 -11.30 3.63 -22.67
C HIS A 199 -10.43 4.48 -21.73
N LEU A 200 -10.46 5.81 -21.86
CA LEU A 200 -9.77 6.70 -20.93
C LEU A 200 -10.47 6.74 -19.57
N ARG A 201 -11.82 6.72 -19.51
CA ARG A 201 -12.55 6.58 -18.23
C ARG A 201 -12.16 5.27 -17.52
N VAL A 202 -12.10 4.15 -18.23
CA VAL A 202 -11.63 2.86 -17.68
C VAL A 202 -10.19 2.95 -17.15
N LEU A 203 -9.25 3.52 -17.91
CA LEU A 203 -7.86 3.71 -17.44
C LEU A 203 -7.78 4.58 -16.18
N ILE A 204 -8.59 5.64 -16.09
CA ILE A 204 -8.68 6.45 -14.89
C ILE A 204 -9.18 5.63 -13.70
N TYR A 205 -10.21 4.80 -13.87
CA TYR A 205 -10.72 3.95 -12.79
C TYR A 205 -9.73 2.86 -12.35
N LEU A 206 -8.86 2.33 -13.23
CA LEU A 206 -7.75 1.47 -12.82
C LEU A 206 -6.80 2.21 -11.85
N ILE A 207 -6.36 3.42 -12.22
CA ILE A 207 -5.48 4.24 -11.36
C ILE A 207 -6.17 4.58 -10.04
N LEU A 208 -7.43 5.03 -10.09
CA LEU A 208 -8.20 5.41 -8.90
C LEU A 208 -8.38 4.21 -7.95
N ALA A 209 -8.68 3.01 -8.46
CA ALA A 209 -8.75 1.79 -7.65
C ALA A 209 -7.41 1.43 -6.98
N GLN A 210 -6.28 1.91 -7.48
CA GLN A 210 -4.98 1.77 -6.81
C GLN A 210 -4.71 2.87 -5.78
N ILE A 211 -4.97 4.15 -6.09
CA ILE A 211 -4.52 5.28 -5.26
C ILE A 211 -5.54 5.76 -4.21
N VAL A 212 -6.83 5.47 -4.38
CA VAL A 212 -7.93 6.08 -3.62
C VAL A 212 -8.34 5.26 -2.39
N ASN A 213 -8.44 5.94 -1.25
CA ASN A 213 -8.98 5.38 0.00
C ASN A 213 -10.53 5.32 -0.06
N GLU A 214 -11.14 4.43 0.72
CA GLU A 214 -12.61 4.29 0.92
C GLU A 214 -13.38 5.62 0.86
N ASN A 215 -12.92 6.60 1.63
CA ASN A 215 -13.56 7.90 1.84
C ASN A 215 -13.65 8.80 0.61
N GLU A 216 -12.86 8.52 -0.43
CA GLU A 216 -13.03 9.15 -1.76
C GLU A 216 -13.63 8.17 -2.77
N PHE A 217 -13.45 6.86 -2.60
CA PHE A 217 -14.00 5.83 -3.49
C PHE A 217 -15.53 5.75 -3.45
N ASP A 218 -16.15 5.83 -2.26
CA ASP A 218 -17.62 5.94 -2.14
C ASP A 218 -18.15 7.27 -2.71
N LYS A 219 -17.26 8.23 -3.01
CA LYS A 219 -17.57 9.48 -3.73
C LYS A 219 -17.24 9.39 -5.23
N LEU A 220 -16.66 8.29 -5.72
CA LEU A 220 -16.53 7.94 -7.15
C LEU A 220 -17.80 7.22 -7.60
N ASN A 221 -18.95 7.87 -7.47
CA ASN A 221 -20.20 7.33 -7.98
C ASN A 221 -20.25 7.55 -9.51
N ASP A 222 -20.02 6.49 -10.28
CA ASP A 222 -20.49 6.36 -11.66
C ASP A 222 -22.02 6.16 -11.62
N PRO A 223 -22.85 7.15 -12.01
CA PRO A 223 -24.30 7.02 -11.95
C PRO A 223 -24.89 6.22 -13.12
N SER A 224 -24.19 6.12 -14.27
CA SER A 224 -24.69 5.43 -15.46
C SER A 224 -24.22 3.97 -15.56
N ASN A 225 -23.30 3.53 -14.68
CA ASN A 225 -22.73 2.18 -14.61
C ASN A 225 -21.80 1.78 -15.77
N GLU A 226 -21.63 2.67 -16.75
CA GLU A 226 -20.87 2.43 -17.97
C GLU A 226 -19.46 1.91 -17.70
N VAL A 227 -18.74 2.46 -16.71
CA VAL A 227 -17.33 2.08 -16.50
C VAL A 227 -17.22 0.66 -15.96
N ILE A 228 -18.17 0.23 -15.13
CA ILE A 228 -18.22 -1.15 -14.60
C ILE A 228 -18.60 -2.13 -15.74
N GLU A 229 -19.53 -1.75 -16.61
CA GLU A 229 -19.90 -2.53 -17.79
C GLU A 229 -18.74 -2.64 -18.80
N SER A 230 -18.02 -1.55 -19.06
CA SER A 230 -16.82 -1.54 -19.90
C SER A 230 -15.69 -2.39 -19.29
N ILE A 231 -15.43 -2.33 -17.99
CA ILE A 231 -14.46 -3.21 -17.32
C ILE A 231 -14.89 -4.68 -17.48
N THR A 232 -16.15 -5.01 -17.22
CA THR A 232 -16.70 -6.36 -17.45
C THR A 232 -16.54 -6.83 -18.91
N SER A 233 -16.77 -5.93 -19.87
CA SER A 233 -16.58 -6.19 -21.31
C SER A 233 -15.11 -6.40 -21.66
N TYR A 234 -14.21 -5.60 -21.10
CA TYR A 234 -12.78 -5.66 -21.35
C TYR A 234 -12.15 -6.93 -20.74
N ILE A 235 -12.65 -7.41 -19.59
CA ILE A 235 -12.33 -8.75 -19.07
C ILE A 235 -12.75 -9.81 -20.09
N LYS A 236 -14.03 -9.81 -20.51
CA LYS A 236 -14.57 -10.75 -21.53
C LYS A 236 -13.75 -10.74 -22.83
N ASP A 237 -13.25 -9.59 -23.28
CA ASP A 237 -12.44 -9.46 -24.50
C ASP A 237 -10.95 -9.78 -24.30
N SER A 238 -10.41 -9.64 -23.10
CA SER A 238 -9.03 -10.05 -22.77
C SER A 238 -8.86 -11.57 -22.75
N LEU A 239 -9.91 -12.31 -22.33
CA LEU A 239 -9.95 -13.77 -22.33
C LEU A 239 -10.05 -14.38 -23.74
N LYS A 240 -10.58 -13.64 -24.72
CA LYS A 240 -10.61 -14.02 -26.14
C LYS A 240 -9.26 -13.81 -26.84
N LYS A 241 -8.24 -13.38 -26.10
CA LYS A 241 -6.92 -12.95 -26.58
C LYS A 241 -5.83 -13.49 -25.63
N ASP A 242 -4.60 -13.06 -25.85
CA ASP A 242 -3.42 -13.39 -25.04
C ASP A 242 -3.42 -12.67 -23.67
N ARG A 243 -4.47 -12.90 -22.88
CA ARG A 243 -4.75 -12.32 -21.54
C ARG A 243 -4.52 -10.80 -21.39
N ARG A 244 -4.65 -10.06 -22.50
CA ARG A 244 -4.54 -8.60 -22.56
C ARG A 244 -5.58 -7.99 -23.49
N TYR A 245 -6.14 -6.84 -23.10
CA TYR A 245 -7.03 -6.04 -23.92
C TYR A 245 -6.68 -4.56 -23.82
N LYS A 246 -6.68 -3.86 -24.96
CA LYS A 246 -6.25 -2.46 -25.14
C LYS A 246 -4.83 -2.09 -24.60
N GLY A 247 -4.08 -3.03 -24.02
CA GLY A 247 -2.74 -2.87 -23.44
C GLY A 247 -2.63 -3.47 -22.03
N ILE A 248 -3.73 -3.39 -21.28
CA ILE A 248 -3.90 -3.84 -19.89
C ILE A 248 -4.14 -5.36 -19.83
N SER A 249 -3.71 -6.00 -18.76
CA SER A 249 -3.90 -7.42 -18.49
C SER A 249 -5.27 -7.79 -17.92
N THR A 250 -5.69 -9.04 -18.15
CA THR A 250 -6.86 -9.62 -17.48
C THR A 250 -6.74 -9.49 -15.95
N ASN A 251 -5.54 -9.65 -15.40
CA ASN A 251 -5.29 -9.55 -13.96
C ASN A 251 -5.55 -8.13 -13.40
N GLU A 252 -5.04 -7.07 -14.03
CA GLU A 252 -5.31 -5.68 -13.61
C GLU A 252 -6.81 -5.32 -13.66
N TYR A 253 -7.52 -5.76 -14.70
CA TYR A 253 -8.97 -5.56 -14.78
C TYR A 253 -9.72 -6.29 -13.65
N LEU A 254 -9.28 -7.52 -13.31
CA LEU A 254 -9.85 -8.30 -12.21
C LEU A 254 -9.52 -7.70 -10.83
N GLU A 255 -8.31 -7.18 -10.64
CA GLU A 255 -7.90 -6.48 -9.40
C GLU A 255 -8.74 -5.20 -9.21
N CYS A 256 -8.90 -4.40 -10.26
CA CYS A 256 -9.77 -3.22 -10.23
C CYS A 256 -11.22 -3.59 -9.92
N LEU A 257 -11.77 -4.63 -10.57
CA LEU A 257 -13.13 -5.10 -10.29
C LEU A 257 -13.30 -5.60 -8.84
N ALA A 258 -12.31 -6.32 -8.31
CA ALA A 258 -12.31 -6.80 -6.94
C ALA A 258 -12.29 -5.65 -5.92
N LYS A 259 -11.61 -4.53 -6.22
CA LYS A 259 -11.61 -3.31 -5.40
C LYS A 259 -12.88 -2.49 -5.55
N LEU A 260 -13.39 -2.33 -6.78
CA LEU A 260 -14.71 -1.74 -7.06
C LEU A 260 -15.82 -2.44 -6.25
N ALA A 261 -15.73 -3.75 -6.07
CA ALA A 261 -16.67 -4.56 -5.30
C ALA A 261 -16.63 -4.32 -3.77
N VAL A 262 -15.65 -3.60 -3.21
CA VAL A 262 -15.59 -3.31 -1.75
C VAL A 262 -16.70 -2.33 -1.32
N THR A 263 -16.97 -1.30 -2.13
CA THR A 263 -18.05 -0.31 -1.93
C THR A 263 -19.44 -0.94 -1.99
N LYS A 264 -20.41 -0.46 -1.20
CA LYS A 264 -21.75 -1.07 -1.13
C LYS A 264 -22.56 -0.90 -2.43
N SER A 265 -22.63 0.31 -2.97
CA SER A 265 -23.40 0.65 -4.18
C SER A 265 -22.95 -0.10 -5.44
N ASN A 266 -21.70 -0.55 -5.48
CA ASN A 266 -21.13 -1.23 -6.64
C ASN A 266 -21.42 -2.74 -6.70
N LYS A 267 -21.80 -3.40 -5.59
CA LYS A 267 -21.99 -4.87 -5.59
C LYS A 267 -23.13 -5.31 -6.51
N ILE A 268 -24.27 -4.64 -6.40
CA ILE A 268 -25.45 -4.90 -7.22
C ILE A 268 -25.13 -4.59 -8.69
N LYS A 269 -24.59 -3.39 -8.96
CA LYS A 269 -24.10 -2.95 -10.28
C LYS A 269 -23.18 -3.97 -10.98
N ILE A 270 -22.14 -4.45 -10.28
CA ILE A 270 -21.19 -5.44 -10.81
C ILE A 270 -21.90 -6.76 -11.14
N TYR A 271 -22.77 -7.24 -10.25
CA TYR A 271 -23.55 -8.46 -10.48
C TYR A 271 -24.48 -8.32 -11.70
N GLU A 272 -25.16 -7.18 -11.86
CA GLU A 272 -26.09 -6.89 -12.96
C GLU A 272 -25.41 -6.87 -14.34
N THR A 273 -24.10 -6.61 -14.44
CA THR A 273 -23.33 -6.73 -15.71
C THR A 273 -23.21 -8.16 -16.27
N GLY A 274 -23.72 -9.17 -15.55
CA GLY A 274 -23.65 -10.58 -15.95
C GLY A 274 -22.21 -11.11 -16.02
N ILE A 275 -21.30 -10.59 -15.18
CA ILE A 275 -19.90 -11.04 -15.11
C ILE A 275 -19.75 -12.45 -14.51
N LEU A 276 -20.72 -12.94 -13.73
CA LEU A 276 -20.62 -14.18 -12.94
C LEU A 276 -20.23 -15.44 -13.76
N SER A 277 -20.73 -15.59 -14.99
CA SER A 277 -20.35 -16.70 -15.88
C SER A 277 -18.86 -16.65 -16.26
N VAL A 278 -18.32 -15.46 -16.44
CA VAL A 278 -16.91 -15.19 -16.73
C VAL A 278 -16.05 -15.48 -15.51
N LEU A 279 -16.51 -15.11 -14.31
CA LEU A 279 -15.83 -15.44 -13.05
C LEU A 279 -15.73 -16.96 -12.86
N LYS A 280 -16.83 -17.70 -13.07
CA LYS A 280 -16.84 -19.18 -13.04
C LYS A 280 -15.92 -19.79 -14.09
N GLN A 281 -15.87 -19.21 -15.30
CA GLN A 281 -14.93 -19.63 -16.35
C GLN A 281 -13.47 -19.46 -15.91
N ILE A 282 -13.07 -18.29 -15.41
CA ILE A 282 -11.68 -18.04 -14.98
C ILE A 282 -11.29 -18.99 -13.84
N LEU A 283 -12.15 -19.19 -12.84
CA LEU A 283 -11.88 -20.13 -11.75
C LEU A 283 -11.67 -21.56 -12.26
N SER A 284 -12.47 -22.01 -13.24
CA SER A 284 -12.43 -23.38 -13.75
C SER A 284 -11.37 -23.64 -14.82
N SER A 285 -10.91 -22.62 -15.55
CA SER A 285 -10.06 -22.79 -16.73
C SER A 285 -8.80 -21.93 -16.78
N SER A 286 -8.53 -21.07 -15.80
CA SER A 286 -7.24 -20.36 -15.73
C SER A 286 -6.21 -21.14 -14.94
N SER A 287 -4.97 -21.15 -15.43
CA SER A 287 -3.79 -21.60 -14.70
C SER A 287 -3.09 -20.47 -13.94
N LEU A 288 -3.58 -19.22 -14.06
CA LEU A 288 -2.99 -18.05 -13.44
C LEU A 288 -3.62 -17.83 -12.06
N VAL A 289 -2.86 -18.20 -11.02
CA VAL A 289 -3.28 -18.10 -9.61
C VAL A 289 -3.73 -16.69 -9.25
N ASP A 290 -3.00 -15.65 -9.67
CA ASP A 290 -3.31 -14.26 -9.32
C ASP A 290 -4.69 -13.81 -9.85
N GLU A 291 -5.05 -14.20 -11.06
CA GLU A 291 -6.40 -13.95 -11.60
C GLU A 291 -7.47 -14.65 -10.77
N GLN A 292 -7.25 -15.92 -10.40
CA GLN A 292 -8.19 -16.68 -9.58
C GLN A 292 -8.33 -16.09 -8.17
N VAL A 293 -7.22 -15.62 -7.58
CA VAL A 293 -7.18 -14.90 -6.30
C VAL A 293 -7.95 -13.58 -6.38
N HIS A 294 -7.84 -12.83 -7.48
CA HIS A 294 -8.66 -11.63 -7.71
C HIS A 294 -10.14 -11.96 -7.94
N VAL A 295 -10.48 -12.99 -8.71
CA VAL A 295 -11.87 -13.45 -8.88
C VAL A 295 -12.50 -13.88 -7.56
N LEU A 296 -11.81 -14.68 -6.74
CA LEU A 296 -12.30 -15.08 -5.42
C LEU A 296 -12.46 -13.86 -4.50
N THR A 297 -11.55 -12.88 -4.57
CA THR A 297 -11.68 -11.62 -3.82
C THR A 297 -12.91 -10.82 -4.26
N CYS A 298 -13.16 -10.72 -5.56
CA CYS A 298 -14.35 -10.08 -6.10
C CYS A 298 -15.64 -10.80 -5.66
N LEU A 299 -15.70 -12.13 -5.80
CA LEU A 299 -16.86 -12.94 -5.40
C LEU A 299 -17.15 -12.80 -3.90
N TRP A 300 -16.12 -12.87 -3.06
CA TRP A 300 -16.29 -12.69 -1.61
C TRP A 300 -16.78 -11.29 -1.26
N ASN A 301 -16.23 -10.26 -1.91
CA ASN A 301 -16.71 -8.88 -1.76
C ASN A 301 -18.18 -8.72 -2.19
N LEU A 302 -18.63 -9.43 -3.23
CA LEU A 302 -20.03 -9.47 -3.67
C LEU A 302 -20.96 -10.18 -2.67
N CYS A 303 -20.50 -11.23 -1.98
CA CYS A 303 -21.29 -11.95 -0.96
C CYS A 303 -21.67 -11.08 0.26
N PHE A 304 -21.08 -9.89 0.42
CA PHE A 304 -21.43 -8.93 1.47
C PHE A 304 -22.56 -7.93 1.08
N ASP A 305 -23.29 -8.18 -0.01
CA ASP A 305 -24.63 -7.62 -0.22
C ASP A 305 -25.68 -8.73 -0.11
N GLU A 306 -26.74 -8.48 0.66
CA GLU A 306 -27.79 -9.45 0.97
C GLU A 306 -28.49 -10.00 -0.29
N LYS A 307 -28.78 -9.14 -1.27
CA LYS A 307 -29.46 -9.56 -2.51
C LYS A 307 -28.55 -10.41 -3.38
N VAL A 308 -27.30 -9.98 -3.53
CA VAL A 308 -26.31 -10.70 -4.35
C VAL A 308 -25.96 -12.04 -3.69
N CYS A 309 -25.75 -12.06 -2.38
CA CYS A 309 -25.55 -13.28 -1.60
C CYS A 309 -26.69 -14.28 -1.79
N GLU A 310 -27.95 -13.86 -1.68
CA GLU A 310 -29.11 -14.72 -1.90
C GLU A 310 -29.19 -15.30 -3.32
N VAL A 311 -28.59 -14.68 -4.34
CA VAL A 311 -28.44 -15.30 -5.67
C VAL A 311 -27.28 -16.29 -5.66
N LEU A 312 -26.09 -15.87 -5.21
CA LEU A 312 -24.87 -16.69 -5.24
C LEU A 312 -25.04 -18.01 -4.44
N LYS A 313 -25.74 -17.97 -3.30
CA LYS A 313 -26.12 -19.18 -2.52
C LYS A 313 -26.84 -20.24 -3.36
N LYS A 314 -27.61 -19.83 -4.37
CA LYS A 314 -28.46 -20.70 -5.21
C LYS A 314 -27.73 -21.18 -6.47
N ASP A 315 -26.58 -20.61 -6.82
CA ASP A 315 -25.76 -21.05 -7.95
C ASP A 315 -24.98 -22.33 -7.57
N LYS A 316 -25.54 -23.48 -7.95
CA LYS A 316 -24.94 -24.81 -7.70
C LYS A 316 -23.58 -24.99 -8.37
N GLU A 317 -23.37 -24.37 -9.53
CA GLU A 317 -22.11 -24.45 -10.27
C GLU A 317 -21.01 -23.66 -9.54
N LEU A 318 -21.34 -22.44 -9.09
CA LEU A 318 -20.44 -21.63 -8.27
C LEU A 318 -20.06 -22.37 -6.98
N ASN A 319 -21.05 -22.89 -6.25
CA ASN A 319 -20.83 -23.62 -5.01
C ASN A 319 -19.94 -24.86 -5.21
N GLN A 320 -20.07 -25.56 -6.34
CA GLN A 320 -19.20 -26.70 -6.69
C GLN A 320 -17.77 -26.24 -7.04
N ILE A 321 -17.60 -25.18 -7.84
CA ILE A 321 -16.28 -24.64 -8.21
C ILE A 321 -15.54 -24.15 -6.95
N VAL A 322 -16.20 -23.34 -6.12
CA VAL A 322 -15.61 -22.80 -4.89
C VAL A 322 -15.34 -23.91 -3.87
N GLY A 323 -16.26 -24.88 -3.71
CA GLY A 323 -16.05 -26.05 -2.85
C GLY A 323 -14.88 -26.94 -3.32
N ASN A 324 -14.67 -27.09 -4.63
CA ASN A 324 -13.50 -27.80 -5.16
C ASN A 324 -12.19 -27.04 -4.84
N ILE A 325 -12.17 -25.71 -5.04
CA ILE A 325 -11.01 -24.87 -4.69
C ILE A 325 -10.69 -24.97 -3.19
N GLN A 326 -11.72 -24.88 -2.33
CA GLN A 326 -11.60 -24.99 -0.88
C GLN A 326 -10.87 -26.28 -0.46
N ASN A 327 -11.31 -27.43 -0.98
CA ASN A 327 -10.85 -28.75 -0.52
C ASN A 327 -9.61 -29.28 -1.27
N ILE A 328 -9.31 -28.80 -2.48
CA ILE A 328 -8.34 -29.44 -3.40
C ILE A 328 -7.24 -28.48 -3.89
N SER A 329 -7.41 -27.16 -3.79
CA SER A 329 -6.40 -26.22 -4.31
C SER A 329 -5.08 -26.30 -3.54
N PRO A 330 -3.92 -26.45 -4.22
CA PRO A 330 -2.61 -26.35 -3.57
C PRO A 330 -2.22 -24.90 -3.20
N CYS A 331 -2.98 -23.90 -3.67
CA CYS A 331 -2.77 -22.51 -3.29
C CYS A 331 -3.64 -22.15 -2.09
N GLU A 332 -3.01 -22.06 -0.92
CA GLU A 332 -3.66 -21.71 0.36
C GLU A 332 -4.40 -20.36 0.30
N GLN A 333 -3.88 -19.36 -0.42
CA GLN A 333 -4.57 -18.07 -0.58
C GLN A 333 -5.92 -18.22 -1.28
N MET A 334 -6.03 -19.17 -2.21
CA MET A 334 -7.30 -19.53 -2.86
C MET A 334 -8.19 -20.34 -1.91
N GLN A 335 -7.63 -21.28 -1.15
CA GLN A 335 -8.40 -22.05 -0.15
C GLN A 335 -9.02 -21.13 0.89
N LYS A 336 -8.24 -20.25 1.53
CA LYS A 336 -8.71 -19.29 2.55
C LYS A 336 -9.78 -18.32 2.02
N LYS A 337 -9.71 -17.94 0.74
CA LYS A 337 -10.77 -17.13 0.09
C LYS A 337 -12.02 -17.95 -0.26
N ALA A 338 -11.85 -19.21 -0.67
CA ALA A 338 -12.97 -20.12 -0.93
C ALA A 338 -13.71 -20.50 0.37
N ASP A 339 -12.99 -20.80 1.45
CA ASP A 339 -13.49 -20.92 2.82
C ASP A 339 -14.35 -19.69 3.19
N GLY A 340 -13.80 -18.49 2.99
CA GLY A 340 -14.47 -17.22 3.28
C GLY A 340 -15.80 -17.05 2.54
N ILE A 341 -15.80 -17.29 1.23
CA ILE A 341 -17.02 -17.30 0.40
C ILE A 341 -18.02 -18.32 0.95
N MET A 342 -17.60 -19.58 1.16
CA MET A 342 -18.51 -20.65 1.59
C MET A 342 -19.11 -20.37 2.98
N PHE A 343 -18.36 -19.77 3.90
CA PHE A 343 -18.87 -19.38 5.22
C PHE A 343 -19.84 -18.18 5.15
N THR A 344 -19.56 -17.18 4.32
CA THR A 344 -20.51 -16.07 4.08
C THR A 344 -21.79 -16.56 3.42
N LEU A 345 -21.71 -17.46 2.42
CA LEU A 345 -22.88 -18.06 1.77
C LEU A 345 -23.69 -18.97 2.72
N ASN A 346 -23.05 -19.66 3.66
CA ASN A 346 -23.74 -20.44 4.71
C ASN A 346 -24.13 -19.58 5.94
N ASP A 347 -24.60 -18.35 5.68
CA ASP A 347 -25.16 -17.39 6.63
C ASP A 347 -24.27 -17.01 7.82
N LEU A 348 -22.97 -16.75 7.57
CA LEU A 348 -21.96 -16.40 8.60
C LEU A 348 -21.84 -17.49 9.67
N GLY A 349 -21.93 -18.76 9.26
CA GLY A 349 -22.03 -19.91 10.14
C GLY A 349 -23.43 -20.12 10.72
N LYS A 350 -23.77 -21.38 11.02
CA LYS A 350 -25.04 -21.74 11.69
C LYS A 350 -25.21 -20.96 13.00
N LYS A 351 -26.45 -20.84 13.49
CA LYS A 351 -26.65 -20.49 14.92
C LYS A 351 -25.83 -21.48 15.76
N ILE A 352 -24.98 -20.98 16.65
CA ILE A 352 -24.26 -21.80 17.63
C ILE A 352 -25.31 -22.64 18.37
N ASP A 353 -25.11 -23.96 18.45
CA ASP A 353 -25.98 -24.80 19.26
C ASP A 353 -25.87 -24.30 20.72
N PRO A 354 -26.96 -23.91 21.40
CA PRO A 354 -26.91 -23.37 22.75
C PRO A 354 -26.33 -24.34 23.81
N LYS A 355 -26.00 -25.58 23.44
CA LYS A 355 -25.23 -26.53 24.25
C LYS A 355 -23.70 -26.32 24.18
N VAL A 356 -23.18 -25.57 23.20
CA VAL A 356 -21.74 -25.28 23.09
C VAL A 356 -21.35 -24.26 24.14
N GLN A 357 -20.57 -24.69 25.13
CA GLN A 357 -19.98 -23.80 26.12
C GLN A 357 -18.80 -23.04 25.50
N LEU A 358 -19.03 -21.77 25.17
CA LEU A 358 -17.97 -20.84 24.76
C LEU A 358 -17.02 -20.59 25.93
N LYS A 359 -15.72 -20.82 25.73
CA LYS A 359 -14.69 -20.72 26.76
C LYS A 359 -14.46 -19.27 27.22
N ASN A 360 -14.73 -18.28 26.37
CA ASN A 360 -14.53 -16.84 26.61
C ASN A 360 -13.18 -16.51 27.29
N ASN A 361 -12.12 -17.21 26.88
CA ASN A 361 -10.87 -17.34 27.64
C ASN A 361 -9.74 -16.42 27.16
N HIS A 362 -9.88 -15.76 26.02
CA HIS A 362 -8.82 -14.97 25.39
C HIS A 362 -9.33 -13.68 24.76
N VAL A 363 -8.39 -12.76 24.48
CA VAL A 363 -8.60 -11.55 23.69
C VAL A 363 -8.14 -11.81 22.26
N MET A 364 -9.03 -11.65 21.29
CA MET A 364 -8.69 -11.81 19.87
C MET A 364 -8.22 -10.47 19.31
N ILE A 365 -7.09 -10.45 18.58
CA ILE A 365 -6.68 -9.30 17.77
C ILE A 365 -6.95 -9.59 16.30
N SER A 366 -7.98 -8.94 15.76
CA SER A 366 -8.25 -8.90 14.33
C SER A 366 -7.53 -7.72 13.70
N TYR A 367 -6.75 -7.95 12.65
CA TYR A 367 -5.91 -6.92 12.03
C TYR A 367 -5.56 -7.22 10.56
N ASN A 368 -5.22 -6.17 9.81
CA ASN A 368 -4.58 -6.34 8.49
C ASN A 368 -3.06 -6.42 8.64
N TRP A 369 -2.39 -7.25 7.83
CA TRP A 369 -0.93 -7.44 7.82
C TRP A 369 -0.11 -6.14 7.84
N ALA A 370 -0.58 -5.06 7.21
CA ALA A 370 0.12 -3.76 7.25
C ALA A 370 0.20 -3.11 8.63
N SER A 371 -0.53 -3.60 9.64
CA SER A 371 -0.45 -3.18 11.04
C SER A 371 0.31 -4.18 11.94
N ARG A 372 0.87 -5.25 11.37
CA ARG A 372 1.44 -6.40 12.07
C ARG A 372 2.37 -6.04 13.23
N ASP A 373 3.35 -5.19 12.98
CA ASP A 373 4.40 -4.92 13.98
C ASP A 373 3.87 -4.11 15.18
N MET A 374 2.77 -3.38 15.02
CA MET A 374 2.05 -2.75 16.13
C MET A 374 1.18 -3.78 16.87
N CYS A 375 0.47 -4.65 16.14
CA CYS A 375 -0.36 -5.71 16.70
C CYS A 375 0.46 -6.75 17.49
N ILE A 376 1.70 -7.05 17.06
CA ILE A 376 2.66 -7.88 17.78
C ILE A 376 3.02 -7.23 19.13
N LYS A 377 3.41 -5.94 19.13
CA LYS A 377 3.74 -5.21 20.36
C LYS A 377 2.56 -5.17 21.35
N ILE A 378 1.35 -4.96 20.83
CA ILE A 378 0.11 -5.01 21.63
C ILE A 378 -0.12 -6.42 22.22
N LYS A 379 0.04 -7.48 21.42
CA LYS A 379 -0.06 -8.88 21.87
C LYS A 379 0.97 -9.21 22.95
N ASP A 380 2.22 -8.79 22.79
CA ASP A 380 3.29 -9.07 23.77
C ASP A 380 3.03 -8.35 25.10
N GLU A 381 2.59 -7.08 25.06
CA GLU A 381 2.29 -6.31 26.28
C GLU A 381 1.03 -6.81 27.01
N LEU A 382 0.02 -7.29 26.27
CA LEU A 382 -1.14 -7.97 26.84
C LEU A 382 -0.73 -9.28 27.55
N LYS A 383 0.12 -10.09 26.92
CA LYS A 383 0.62 -11.35 27.49
C LYS A 383 1.51 -11.10 28.73
N ALA A 384 2.33 -10.06 28.71
CA ALA A 384 3.13 -9.64 29.87
C ALA A 384 2.26 -9.29 31.10
N ARG A 385 1.01 -8.89 30.88
CA ARG A 385 0.01 -8.55 31.92
C ARG A 385 -0.98 -9.70 32.19
N GLY A 386 -0.63 -10.93 31.80
CA GLY A 386 -1.39 -12.17 32.11
C GLY A 386 -2.57 -12.46 31.19
N ILE A 387 -2.91 -11.57 30.26
CA ILE A 387 -4.06 -11.72 29.38
C ILE A 387 -3.73 -12.73 28.27
N GLN A 388 -4.55 -13.77 28.11
CA GLN A 388 -4.40 -14.68 26.97
C GLN A 388 -4.81 -13.96 25.68
N VAL A 389 -3.97 -14.02 24.64
CA VAL A 389 -4.21 -13.35 23.35
C VAL A 389 -4.11 -14.35 22.21
N TRP A 390 -5.14 -14.34 21.35
CA TRP A 390 -5.15 -14.99 20.04
C TRP A 390 -4.92 -13.94 18.94
N ILE A 391 -4.06 -14.27 17.97
CA ILE A 391 -3.71 -13.42 16.83
C ILE A 391 -2.99 -14.28 15.76
N ASP A 392 -3.40 -14.15 14.49
CA ASP A 392 -2.75 -14.78 13.33
C ASP A 392 -1.46 -13.98 12.97
N VAL A 393 -0.39 -14.15 13.78
CA VAL A 393 0.87 -13.37 13.70
C VAL A 393 1.71 -13.75 12.48
N GLU A 394 1.72 -15.04 12.18
CA GLU A 394 1.97 -15.56 10.84
C GLU A 394 0.59 -15.79 10.23
N GLN A 395 0.42 -15.59 8.91
CA GLN A 395 -0.69 -16.28 8.24
C GLN A 395 -0.34 -17.77 8.31
N ILE A 396 -0.81 -18.48 9.33
CA ILE A 396 -0.34 -19.84 9.58
C ILE A 396 -0.70 -20.70 8.37
N TYR A 397 0.32 -21.31 7.77
CA TYR A 397 0.18 -22.30 6.72
C TYR A 397 -0.68 -23.47 7.23
N GLY A 398 -1.97 -23.46 6.88
CA GLY A 398 -2.97 -24.41 7.37
C GLY A 398 -3.94 -23.93 8.46
N SER A 399 -3.98 -22.63 8.83
CA SER A 399 -5.06 -22.09 9.67
C SER A 399 -6.39 -22.04 8.90
N THR A 400 -7.13 -23.15 8.95
CA THR A 400 -8.47 -23.29 8.35
C THR A 400 -9.47 -22.33 8.97
N LEU A 401 -10.49 -21.91 8.21
CA LEU A 401 -11.44 -20.89 8.68
C LEU A 401 -12.29 -21.34 9.89
N SER A 402 -12.36 -22.63 10.19
CA SER A 402 -12.90 -23.14 11.47
C SER A 402 -12.10 -22.66 12.68
N SER A 403 -10.77 -22.49 12.59
CA SER A 403 -9.94 -21.95 13.66
C SER A 403 -10.12 -20.43 13.84
N MET A 404 -10.38 -19.70 12.75
CA MET A 404 -10.78 -18.29 12.78
C MET A 404 -12.16 -18.12 13.43
N ALA A 405 -13.10 -19.02 13.12
CA ALA A 405 -14.41 -19.06 13.77
C ALA A 405 -14.29 -19.42 15.26
N GLU A 406 -13.54 -20.47 15.65
CA GLU A 406 -13.33 -20.84 17.06
C GLU A 406 -12.69 -19.69 17.86
N ALA A 407 -11.78 -18.92 17.25
CA ALA A 407 -11.20 -17.72 17.86
C ALA A 407 -12.28 -16.68 18.18
N VAL A 408 -13.07 -16.24 17.19
CA VAL A 408 -14.16 -15.26 17.43
C VAL A 408 -15.20 -15.82 18.42
N GLU A 409 -15.55 -17.10 18.33
CA GLU A 409 -16.48 -17.76 19.25
C GLU A 409 -15.97 -17.80 20.69
N ASN A 410 -14.69 -18.05 20.92
CA ASN A 410 -14.11 -18.19 22.27
C ASN A 410 -13.43 -16.93 22.81
N ALA A 411 -13.40 -15.83 22.04
CA ALA A 411 -12.90 -14.55 22.50
C ALA A 411 -13.84 -13.91 23.54
N SER A 412 -13.33 -13.43 24.67
CA SER A 412 -14.05 -12.56 25.61
C SER A 412 -14.04 -11.10 25.16
N VAL A 413 -13.03 -10.69 24.37
CA VAL A 413 -12.90 -9.34 23.78
C VAL A 413 -12.34 -9.44 22.36
N PHE A 414 -12.86 -8.62 21.46
CA PHE A 414 -12.41 -8.50 20.06
C PHE A 414 -11.73 -7.14 19.85
N LEU A 415 -10.42 -7.13 19.70
CA LEU A 415 -9.62 -5.95 19.39
C LEU A 415 -9.58 -5.75 17.88
N MET A 416 -10.24 -4.69 17.41
CA MET A 416 -10.44 -4.40 16.00
C MET A 416 -9.41 -3.37 15.53
N CYS A 417 -8.40 -3.78 14.76
CA CYS A 417 -7.27 -2.93 14.37
C CYS A 417 -7.59 -2.11 13.12
N VAL A 418 -8.41 -1.08 13.32
CA VAL A 418 -8.98 -0.19 12.30
C VAL A 418 -7.92 0.52 11.47
N SER A 419 -7.96 0.24 10.16
CA SER A 419 -7.20 0.92 9.10
C SER A 419 -7.95 0.77 7.77
N GLU A 420 -7.57 1.52 6.76
CA GLU A 420 -8.12 1.41 5.40
C GLU A 420 -7.88 0.01 4.81
N LYS A 421 -6.71 -0.57 5.04
CA LYS A 421 -6.39 -1.95 4.61
C LYS A 421 -7.17 -3.01 5.41
N TYR A 422 -7.62 -2.69 6.63
CA TYR A 422 -8.59 -3.51 7.37
C TYR A 422 -9.97 -3.43 6.70
N TYR A 423 -10.42 -2.23 6.31
CA TYR A 423 -11.69 -2.02 5.62
C TYR A 423 -11.76 -2.76 4.26
N GLN A 424 -10.68 -2.72 3.49
CA GLN A 424 -10.54 -3.37 2.18
C GLN A 424 -10.40 -4.90 2.26
N SER A 425 -10.18 -5.47 3.44
CA SER A 425 -9.93 -6.91 3.61
C SER A 425 -11.23 -7.68 3.88
N PRO A 426 -11.64 -8.61 2.99
CA PRO A 426 -12.84 -9.43 3.23
C PRO A 426 -12.67 -10.37 4.42
N ASN A 427 -11.45 -10.81 4.74
CA ASN A 427 -11.13 -11.56 5.96
C ASN A 427 -11.47 -10.73 7.22
N CYS A 428 -10.91 -9.51 7.32
CA CYS A 428 -11.11 -8.61 8.46
C CYS A 428 -12.59 -8.20 8.60
N ARG A 429 -13.28 -8.04 7.46
CA ARG A 429 -14.72 -7.81 7.41
C ARG A 429 -15.52 -9.01 7.93
N LEU A 430 -15.15 -10.23 7.51
CA LEU A 430 -15.84 -11.45 7.93
C LEU A 430 -15.72 -11.67 9.44
N GLU A 431 -14.51 -11.52 9.99
CA GLU A 431 -14.25 -11.57 11.43
C GLU A 431 -15.07 -10.51 12.19
N ALA A 432 -15.12 -9.28 11.68
CA ALA A 432 -15.86 -8.18 12.29
C ALA A 432 -17.39 -8.39 12.29
N GLU A 433 -17.98 -8.78 11.15
CA GLU A 433 -19.41 -9.05 11.04
C GLU A 433 -19.82 -10.27 11.88
N TYR A 434 -18.96 -11.29 11.96
CA TYR A 434 -19.19 -12.45 12.83
C TYR A 434 -19.07 -12.10 14.32
N ALA A 435 -18.08 -11.28 14.71
CA ALA A 435 -17.97 -10.77 16.09
C ALA A 435 -19.19 -9.94 16.50
N VAL A 436 -19.74 -9.12 15.59
CA VAL A 436 -21.01 -8.40 15.81
C VAL A 436 -22.20 -9.35 15.92
N LYS A 437 -22.32 -10.35 15.04
CA LYS A 437 -23.36 -11.40 15.10
C LYS A 437 -23.33 -12.17 16.44
N LEU A 438 -22.14 -12.39 17.00
CA LEU A 438 -21.95 -13.02 18.31
C LEU A 438 -21.95 -12.02 19.50
N GLN A 439 -22.31 -10.75 19.26
CA GLN A 439 -22.40 -9.68 20.26
C GLN A 439 -21.13 -9.49 21.12
N LYS A 440 -19.96 -9.74 20.53
CA LYS A 440 -18.67 -9.68 21.24
C LYS A 440 -18.32 -8.24 21.64
N PRO A 441 -17.69 -8.02 22.81
CA PRO A 441 -17.14 -6.72 23.18
C PRO A 441 -16.04 -6.29 22.19
N ILE A 442 -16.37 -5.39 21.28
CA ILE A 442 -15.45 -4.84 20.27
C ILE A 442 -14.80 -3.57 20.82
N ILE A 443 -13.47 -3.54 20.84
CA ILE A 443 -12.68 -2.34 21.17
C ILE A 443 -11.88 -1.92 19.93
N PRO A 444 -12.21 -0.78 19.29
CA PRO A 444 -11.49 -0.29 18.12
C PRO A 444 -10.11 0.29 18.49
N LEU A 445 -9.07 -0.25 17.85
CA LEU A 445 -7.69 0.24 17.93
C LEU A 445 -7.34 0.86 16.57
N ILE A 446 -7.27 2.18 16.47
CA ILE A 446 -7.02 2.87 15.20
C ILE A 446 -5.51 2.83 14.91
N MET A 447 -5.13 2.20 13.79
CA MET A 447 -3.74 1.96 13.40
C MET A 447 -3.21 2.90 12.31
N GLN A 448 -4.09 3.63 11.62
CA GLN A 448 -3.74 4.52 10.52
C GLN A 448 -4.02 5.97 10.89
N GLN A 449 -3.02 6.84 10.69
CA GLN A 449 -3.18 8.28 10.92
C GLN A 449 -4.19 8.87 9.94
N ASP A 450 -5.03 9.79 10.45
CA ASP A 450 -6.04 10.57 9.73
C ASP A 450 -7.07 9.75 8.93
N TYR A 451 -7.13 8.43 9.15
CA TYR A 451 -8.20 7.56 8.66
C TYR A 451 -9.46 7.69 9.52
N THR A 452 -10.51 8.25 8.91
CA THR A 452 -11.89 8.20 9.42
C THR A 452 -12.61 7.02 8.77
N PRO A 453 -12.82 5.87 9.44
CA PRO A 453 -13.60 4.76 8.90
C PRO A 453 -15.06 5.12 8.61
N LEU A 454 -15.58 4.68 7.46
CA LEU A 454 -16.97 4.85 7.04
C LEU A 454 -17.60 3.47 6.71
N GLY A 455 -18.67 3.46 5.90
CA GLY A 455 -19.27 2.25 5.37
C GLY A 455 -19.65 1.23 6.46
N TRP A 456 -19.30 -0.04 6.22
CA TRP A 456 -19.59 -1.13 7.16
C TRP A 456 -18.82 -0.97 8.48
N LEU A 457 -17.58 -0.50 8.44
CA LEU A 457 -16.70 -0.39 9.62
C LEU A 457 -17.13 0.75 10.54
N GLY A 458 -17.51 1.90 9.97
CA GLY A 458 -18.08 3.06 10.67
C GLY A 458 -19.37 2.71 11.43
N ILE A 459 -20.22 1.84 10.86
CA ILE A 459 -21.41 1.32 11.55
C ILE A 459 -21.02 0.47 12.76
N ILE A 460 -20.05 -0.45 12.61
CA ILE A 460 -19.65 -1.36 13.71
C ILE A 460 -18.99 -0.60 14.87
N ILE A 461 -18.12 0.37 14.59
CA ILE A 461 -17.43 1.13 15.65
C ILE A 461 -18.31 2.24 16.27
N GLY A 462 -19.48 2.53 15.70
CA GLY A 462 -20.34 3.64 16.12
C GLY A 462 -20.58 3.66 17.63
N GLY A 463 -20.33 4.82 18.24
CA GLY A 463 -20.48 5.05 19.68
C GLY A 463 -19.46 4.38 20.61
N LYS A 464 -18.42 3.71 20.08
CA LYS A 464 -17.43 3.00 20.91
C LYS A 464 -16.21 3.87 21.24
N ILE A 465 -15.65 3.67 22.43
CA ILE A 465 -14.36 4.26 22.83
C ILE A 465 -13.26 3.58 22.00
N PHE A 466 -12.41 4.38 21.35
CA PHE A 466 -11.32 3.91 20.50
C PHE A 466 -9.95 4.42 20.96
N TYR A 467 -8.91 3.65 20.67
CA TYR A 467 -7.54 3.94 21.08
C TYR A 467 -6.65 4.15 19.86
N LYS A 468 -5.88 5.25 19.82
CA LYS A 468 -5.01 5.59 18.68
C LYS A 468 -3.61 5.00 18.88
N PHE A 469 -3.21 4.11 17.97
CA PHE A 469 -1.90 3.46 17.92
C PHE A 469 -1.09 3.91 16.69
N TYR A 470 -1.14 5.22 16.37
CA TYR A 470 -0.43 5.82 15.25
C TYR A 470 0.20 7.17 15.59
N GLY A 471 1.12 7.61 14.72
CA GLY A 471 1.60 8.98 14.65
C GLY A 471 2.67 9.36 15.70
N PRO A 472 3.30 10.53 15.52
CA PRO A 472 4.48 10.98 16.29
C PRO A 472 4.18 11.33 17.76
N ARG A 473 2.91 11.34 18.16
CA ARG A 473 2.45 11.66 19.53
C ARG A 473 1.98 10.41 20.30
N LEU A 474 2.18 9.21 19.77
CA LEU A 474 1.84 7.95 20.43
C LEU A 474 2.71 7.73 21.67
N ASN A 475 2.13 7.91 22.86
CA ASN A 475 2.65 7.30 24.09
C ASN A 475 2.08 5.88 24.19
N PHE A 476 2.83 4.88 23.70
CA PHE A 476 2.40 3.49 23.66
C PHE A 476 1.94 3.00 25.04
N GLU A 477 2.76 3.18 26.08
CA GLU A 477 2.47 2.75 27.46
C GLU A 477 1.17 3.31 28.01
N HIS A 478 0.92 4.60 27.79
CA HIS A 478 -0.32 5.24 28.22
C HIS A 478 -1.53 4.69 27.45
N THR A 479 -1.41 4.55 26.12
CA THR A 479 -2.50 4.06 25.27
C THR A 479 -2.83 2.59 25.56
N ILE A 480 -1.84 1.70 25.62
CA ILE A 480 -2.06 0.28 25.92
C ILE A 480 -2.60 0.08 27.34
N SER A 481 -2.09 0.81 28.34
CA SER A 481 -2.62 0.79 29.70
C SER A 481 -4.06 1.33 29.80
N SER A 482 -4.47 2.19 28.87
CA SER A 482 -5.84 2.70 28.78
C SER A 482 -6.77 1.73 28.06
N ALA A 483 -6.29 1.03 27.03
CA ALA A 483 -7.02 -0.05 26.36
C ALA A 483 -7.21 -1.26 27.29
N ILE A 484 -6.20 -1.62 28.09
CA ILE A 484 -6.26 -2.75 29.03
C ILE A 484 -7.28 -2.51 30.16
N LYS A 485 -7.48 -1.26 30.60
CA LYS A 485 -8.57 -0.92 31.53
C LYS A 485 -9.96 -1.18 30.95
N GLU A 486 -10.10 -1.12 29.63
CA GLU A 486 -11.36 -1.42 28.92
C GLU A 486 -11.51 -2.92 28.68
N ILE A 487 -10.44 -3.60 28.24
CA ILE A 487 -10.37 -5.07 28.10
C ILE A 487 -10.79 -5.76 29.41
N ASN A 488 -10.23 -5.32 30.54
CA ASN A 488 -10.48 -5.92 31.86
C ASN A 488 -11.88 -5.65 32.43
N ARG A 489 -12.77 -4.90 31.73
CA ARG A 489 -14.21 -4.86 32.05
C ARG A 489 -14.95 -6.10 31.56
N TYR A 490 -14.40 -6.77 30.55
CA TYR A 490 -15.02 -7.88 29.83
C TYR A 490 -14.23 -9.18 29.99
N TYR A 491 -12.90 -9.09 30.11
CA TYR A 491 -12.00 -10.21 30.37
C TYR A 491 -12.06 -10.61 31.86
N GLN A 492 -12.63 -11.78 32.14
CA GLN A 492 -12.62 -12.38 33.48
C GLN A 492 -11.62 -13.54 33.50
N GLU A 493 -10.69 -13.55 34.45
CA GLU A 493 -9.76 -14.66 34.64
C GLU A 493 -10.51 -15.92 35.13
N GLU A 494 -10.36 -17.05 34.42
CA GLU A 494 -10.62 -18.36 35.01
C GLU A 494 -9.57 -18.66 36.09
N LYS A 495 -9.85 -18.26 37.34
CA LYS A 495 -9.03 -18.67 38.49
C LYS A 495 -8.99 -20.21 38.55
N PRO A 496 -7.79 -20.83 38.56
CA PRO A 496 -7.67 -22.28 38.54
C PRO A 496 -8.36 -22.88 39.77
N LYS A 497 -9.37 -23.74 39.54
CA LYS A 497 -10.15 -24.38 40.60
C LYS A 497 -9.27 -25.36 41.38
N SER A 498 -8.75 -24.91 42.51
CA SER A 498 -8.07 -25.76 43.49
C SER A 498 -9.02 -26.84 43.98
N ARG A 499 -8.77 -28.10 43.60
CA ARG A 499 -9.56 -29.25 44.06
C ARG A 499 -9.30 -29.52 45.54
N GLN A 500 -10.04 -28.87 46.43
CA GLN A 500 -10.18 -29.32 47.81
C GLN A 500 -11.11 -30.55 47.86
N SER A 501 -10.52 -31.73 47.68
CA SER A 501 -11.20 -33.00 47.93
C SER A 501 -10.96 -33.45 49.37
N THR A 502 -11.80 -32.98 50.30
CA THR A 502 -11.83 -33.47 51.69
C THR A 502 -13.06 -34.34 51.93
N SER A 503 -13.00 -35.58 51.46
CA SER A 503 -13.84 -36.67 51.96
C SER A 503 -13.45 -36.99 53.41
N SER A 504 -14.43 -37.22 54.27
CA SER A 504 -14.24 -37.46 55.71
C SER A 504 -13.92 -38.93 56.06
N ASN A 505 -13.59 -39.14 57.33
CA ASN A 505 -13.55 -40.41 58.08
C ASN A 505 -12.31 -41.32 57.94
N ASN A 506 -11.35 -41.05 58.82
CA ASN A 506 -10.80 -41.99 59.81
C ASN A 506 -10.59 -43.47 59.44
N SER A 507 -9.32 -43.89 59.45
CA SER A 507 -8.91 -45.07 60.26
C SER A 507 -7.44 -44.94 60.69
N SER A 508 -7.07 -45.68 61.73
CA SER A 508 -5.83 -45.50 62.50
C SER A 508 -4.66 -46.36 62.00
N SER A 509 -3.44 -45.82 62.11
CA SER A 509 -2.33 -46.49 62.81
C SER A 509 -1.06 -45.60 62.81
N VAL A 510 -0.15 -45.87 63.75
CA VAL A 510 1.14 -45.19 63.89
C VAL A 510 2.22 -46.25 64.07
N CYS A 511 3.26 -46.25 63.22
CA CYS A 511 4.66 -46.42 63.63
C CYS A 511 5.64 -46.41 62.44
N ASN A 512 6.89 -46.05 62.76
CA ASN A 512 8.03 -45.99 61.86
C ASN A 512 8.48 -47.37 61.34
N ASN A 513 9.21 -47.40 60.22
CA ASN A 513 10.63 -47.78 60.28
C ASN A 513 11.43 -47.35 59.03
N LEU A 514 12.76 -47.35 59.18
CA LEU A 514 13.73 -46.90 58.15
C LEU A 514 14.25 -48.06 57.27
N SER A 515 15.07 -47.67 56.28
CA SER A 515 16.11 -48.46 55.60
C SER A 515 15.65 -49.38 54.44
N ILE A 516 16.47 -49.72 53.43
CA ILE A 516 17.89 -49.37 53.20
C ILE A 516 18.25 -49.23 51.70
N THR A 517 19.38 -48.57 51.43
CA THR A 517 20.16 -48.36 50.17
C THR A 517 19.92 -49.25 48.94
N TYR A 518 20.17 -48.70 47.72
CA TYR A 518 21.40 -49.07 46.97
C TYR A 518 21.86 -47.98 45.96
N ASN A 519 23.17 -47.96 45.68
CA ASN A 519 23.85 -46.99 44.80
C ASN A 519 23.90 -47.45 43.33
N ASN A 520 24.18 -46.52 42.40
CA ASN A 520 25.49 -46.54 41.72
C ASN A 520 25.84 -45.19 41.06
N ASN A 521 27.12 -44.81 41.18
CA ASN A 521 27.73 -43.64 40.56
C ASN A 521 28.42 -44.00 39.24
N LEU A 522 28.81 -42.99 38.46
CA LEU A 522 30.22 -42.63 38.11
C LEU A 522 30.18 -41.58 36.96
N ASN A 523 30.50 -40.32 37.25
CA ASN A 523 31.79 -39.62 36.98
C ASN A 523 32.05 -39.32 35.49
N GLY A 524 32.54 -38.15 35.05
CA GLY A 524 33.02 -36.90 35.69
C GLY A 524 33.71 -36.03 34.60
N SER A 525 34.23 -34.80 34.77
CA SER A 525 34.37 -33.79 35.83
C SER A 525 34.69 -32.43 35.13
N ASN A 526 34.79 -31.22 35.70
CA ASN A 526 34.91 -30.71 37.08
C ASN A 526 33.75 -29.70 37.35
N GLY A 527 33.79 -28.53 38.05
CA GLY A 527 34.84 -27.67 38.64
C GLY A 527 35.36 -26.56 37.70
N ILE A 528 35.69 -25.33 38.13
CA ILE A 528 35.77 -24.74 39.49
C ILE A 528 35.08 -23.34 39.54
N GLU A 529 34.73 -22.88 40.75
CA GLU A 529 33.84 -21.74 41.04
C GLU A 529 34.49 -20.44 41.61
N TYR A 530 33.81 -19.31 41.35
CA TYR A 530 33.49 -18.14 42.20
C TYR A 530 34.53 -17.23 42.94
N HIS A 531 34.03 -16.00 43.20
CA HIS A 531 34.39 -15.01 44.26
C HIS A 531 35.61 -14.07 44.02
N ARG A 532 35.69 -12.82 44.55
CA ARG A 532 34.82 -12.03 45.48
C ARG A 532 35.05 -10.49 45.40
N LYS A 533 34.02 -9.71 45.77
CA LYS A 533 33.97 -8.34 46.40
C LYS A 533 35.16 -7.34 46.28
N GLY A 534 34.90 -6.18 45.65
CA GLY A 534 34.73 -4.85 46.29
C GLY A 534 35.92 -4.07 46.91
N GLY A 535 36.08 -2.79 46.50
CA GLY A 535 36.94 -1.75 47.09
C GLY A 535 36.62 -0.35 46.50
N SER A 536 37.01 0.77 47.14
CA SER A 536 36.49 2.11 46.79
C SER A 536 37.41 3.32 47.10
N PHE A 537 37.15 4.46 46.41
CA PHE A 537 37.76 5.82 46.56
C PHE A 537 39.27 5.94 46.16
N SER A 538 39.82 7.10 45.72
CA SER A 538 39.29 8.48 45.56
C SER A 538 39.97 9.32 44.45
N THR A 539 39.18 10.13 43.72
CA THR A 539 39.48 11.49 43.17
C THR A 539 40.79 11.82 42.44
N ARG A 540 40.68 12.27 41.18
CA ARG A 540 40.61 13.73 40.82
C ARG A 540 40.10 13.94 39.38
N GLN A 541 39.74 15.19 39.06
CA GLN A 541 39.03 15.58 37.83
C GLN A 541 39.97 16.06 36.71
N SER A 542 39.62 15.78 35.45
CA SER A 542 39.49 16.83 34.40
C SER A 542 38.93 16.27 33.08
N ASN A 543 37.95 16.96 32.51
CA ASN A 543 37.54 16.98 31.10
C ASN A 543 36.93 15.71 30.47
N ASP A 544 35.60 15.63 30.49
CA ASP A 544 34.80 15.19 29.34
C ASP A 544 35.13 16.09 28.10
N SER A 545 34.83 15.75 26.84
CA SER A 545 33.73 14.93 26.29
C SER A 545 34.03 14.49 24.83
N ILE A 546 33.01 13.94 24.13
CA ILE A 546 32.99 13.61 22.69
C ILE A 546 33.79 12.35 22.28
N ASN A 547 33.18 11.15 22.46
CA ASN A 547 32.92 10.19 21.36
C ASN A 547 32.30 8.87 21.85
N SER A 548 30.97 8.85 22.07
CA SER A 548 30.21 7.60 22.21
C SER A 548 28.69 7.81 22.09
N LYS A 549 28.15 7.76 20.86
CA LYS A 549 26.73 7.47 20.54
C LYS A 549 26.49 7.48 19.01
N GLN A 550 26.56 6.31 18.39
CA GLN A 550 25.73 5.99 17.22
C GLN A 550 24.69 4.97 17.72
N SER A 551 23.54 5.49 18.19
CA SER A 551 22.35 4.68 18.42
C SER A 551 21.67 4.37 17.09
N ASN A 552 20.85 3.32 17.05
CA ASN A 552 20.11 2.92 15.86
C ASN A 552 19.19 4.07 15.39
N VAL A 553 19.53 4.72 14.27
CA VAL A 553 18.88 5.96 13.80
C VAL A 553 17.38 5.77 13.55
N ILE A 554 16.97 4.55 13.22
CA ILE A 554 15.56 4.14 13.00
C ILE A 554 14.71 4.35 14.27
N GLU A 555 15.30 4.27 15.46
CA GLU A 555 14.62 4.41 16.76
C GLU A 555 14.47 5.87 17.22
N TRP A 556 15.07 6.84 16.51
CA TRP A 556 15.05 8.25 16.90
C TRP A 556 13.63 8.83 16.94
N SER A 557 13.27 9.50 18.03
CA SER A 557 12.03 10.27 18.13
C SER A 557 12.13 11.60 17.37
N THR A 558 11.01 12.31 17.26
CA THR A 558 10.98 13.66 16.69
C THR A 558 11.79 14.68 17.49
N LYS A 559 12.08 14.40 18.77
CA LYS A 559 12.99 15.22 19.58
C LYS A 559 14.45 14.95 19.24
N ASP A 560 14.81 13.69 18.98
CA ASP A 560 16.18 13.29 18.66
C ASP A 560 16.58 13.79 17.27
N VAL A 561 15.69 13.68 16.27
CA VAL A 561 15.88 14.29 14.94
C VAL A 561 16.05 15.80 15.04
N LYS A 562 15.25 16.50 15.87
CA LYS A 562 15.43 17.94 16.13
C LYS A 562 16.75 18.25 16.82
N SER A 563 17.16 17.47 17.82
CA SER A 563 18.46 17.64 18.49
C SER A 563 19.64 17.44 17.54
N TRP A 564 19.53 16.50 16.60
CA TRP A 564 20.49 16.31 15.52
C TRP A 564 20.52 17.52 14.57
N LEU A 565 19.38 18.00 14.07
CA LEU A 565 19.32 19.19 13.21
C LEU A 565 19.88 20.45 13.91
N ILE A 566 19.65 20.61 15.22
CA ILE A 566 20.29 21.65 16.04
C ILE A 566 21.82 21.46 16.07
N SER A 567 22.32 20.24 16.27
CA SER A 567 23.76 19.95 16.25
C SER A 567 24.42 20.23 14.90
N LEU A 568 23.67 20.07 13.80
CA LEU A 568 24.10 20.46 12.46
C LEU A 568 24.05 21.99 12.22
N SER A 569 23.68 22.79 13.23
CA SER A 569 23.40 24.23 13.11
C SER A 569 22.25 24.57 12.14
N MET A 570 21.39 23.60 11.82
CA MET A 570 20.24 23.76 10.92
C MET A 570 19.00 24.29 11.65
N SER A 571 19.19 25.12 12.67
CA SER A 571 18.12 25.71 13.49
C SER A 571 17.02 26.44 12.68
N PRO A 572 17.28 27.10 11.53
CA PRO A 572 16.23 27.67 10.68
C PRO A 572 15.25 26.67 10.06
N TRP A 573 15.51 25.36 10.20
CA TRP A 573 14.66 24.27 9.69
C TRP A 573 13.72 23.72 10.77
N ILE A 574 13.64 24.37 11.94
CA ILE A 574 12.97 23.87 13.16
C ILE A 574 12.07 24.97 13.76
N GLY A 575 10.74 24.83 13.60
CA GLY A 575 9.75 25.79 14.09
C GLY A 575 9.17 26.70 12.99
N ASP A 576 7.85 26.89 13.02
CA ASP A 576 7.02 27.65 12.06
C ASP A 576 7.18 27.30 10.55
N SER A 577 8.02 26.32 10.21
CA SER A 577 8.44 26.01 8.83
C SER A 577 8.15 24.58 8.36
N ASP A 578 7.32 23.81 9.08
CA ASP A 578 6.63 22.54 8.71
C ASP A 578 7.40 21.38 8.03
N ILE A 579 8.69 21.50 7.73
CA ILE A 579 9.42 20.47 6.96
C ILE A 579 9.93 19.34 7.88
N PHE A 580 10.57 19.70 9.00
CA PHE A 580 11.11 18.74 9.99
C PHE A 580 10.32 18.71 11.30
N ASP A 581 9.30 19.55 11.43
CA ASP A 581 8.30 19.39 12.46
C ASP A 581 7.53 18.08 12.23
N ASN A 582 7.74 17.13 13.17
CA ASN A 582 7.20 15.76 13.21
C ASN A 582 7.99 14.65 12.46
N ILE A 583 9.15 14.92 11.87
CA ILE A 583 10.02 13.84 11.32
C ILE A 583 10.68 13.05 12.45
N ASN A 584 10.60 11.71 12.38
CA ASN A 584 11.25 10.75 13.28
C ASN A 584 12.27 9.89 12.50
N GLY A 585 12.97 8.97 13.16
CA GLY A 585 14.00 8.12 12.55
C GLY A 585 13.53 7.27 11.36
N ASN A 586 12.27 6.84 11.35
CA ASN A 586 11.67 6.09 10.23
C ASN A 586 11.41 7.01 9.03
N LEU A 587 10.76 8.16 9.26
CA LEU A 587 10.53 9.19 8.23
C LEU A 587 11.85 9.76 7.68
N LEU A 588 12.88 9.84 8.52
CA LEU A 588 14.23 10.26 8.12
C LEU A 588 14.92 9.21 7.24
N LYS A 589 14.69 7.91 7.50
CA LYS A 589 15.11 6.82 6.62
C LYS A 589 14.33 6.80 5.30
N GLU A 590 13.02 7.03 5.33
CA GLU A 590 12.20 7.15 4.12
C GLU A 590 12.69 8.32 3.24
N LEU A 591 13.01 9.47 3.84
CA LEU A 591 13.64 10.58 3.13
C LEU A 591 15.03 10.24 2.56
N TYR A 592 15.81 9.42 3.26
CA TYR A 592 17.09 8.92 2.75
C TYR A 592 16.92 7.96 1.56
N GLU A 593 15.97 7.03 1.61
CA GLU A 593 15.68 6.15 0.47
C GLU A 593 15.06 6.93 -0.71
N ILE A 594 14.24 7.96 -0.46
CA ILE A 594 13.75 8.90 -1.51
C ILE A 594 14.92 9.70 -2.11
N LYS A 595 15.85 10.19 -1.30
CA LYS A 595 17.09 10.84 -1.78
C LYS A 595 17.90 9.89 -2.67
N LYS A 596 18.06 8.63 -2.26
CA LYS A 596 18.87 7.61 -2.93
C LYS A 596 18.24 7.08 -4.23
N SER A 597 16.91 6.99 -4.29
CA SER A 597 16.16 6.51 -5.47
C SER A 597 15.74 7.63 -6.44
N ALA A 598 15.47 8.84 -5.95
CA ALA A 598 15.03 9.97 -6.76
C ALA A 598 15.64 11.32 -6.26
N PRO A 599 16.96 11.54 -6.42
CA PRO A 599 17.64 12.73 -5.88
C PRO A 599 17.02 14.07 -6.30
N GLU A 600 16.67 14.20 -7.58
CA GLU A 600 16.04 15.41 -8.14
C GLU A 600 14.66 15.69 -7.52
N PHE A 601 13.90 14.63 -7.20
CA PHE A 601 12.62 14.78 -6.50
C PHE A 601 12.84 15.16 -5.03
N PHE A 602 13.81 14.56 -4.34
CA PHE A 602 14.19 14.92 -2.97
C PHE A 602 14.53 16.41 -2.85
N TYR A 603 15.46 16.92 -3.67
CA TYR A 603 15.83 18.33 -3.64
C TYR A 603 14.66 19.25 -4.03
N SER A 604 13.87 18.88 -5.03
CA SER A 604 12.67 19.63 -5.45
C SER A 604 11.61 19.70 -4.35
N MET A 605 11.33 18.59 -3.67
CA MET A 605 10.36 18.46 -2.58
C MET A 605 10.73 19.35 -1.38
N ILE A 606 11.99 19.27 -0.91
CA ILE A 606 12.46 20.11 0.20
C ILE A 606 12.43 21.58 -0.19
N LYS A 607 12.90 21.93 -1.40
CA LYS A 607 12.89 23.32 -1.91
C LYS A 607 11.47 23.88 -2.08
N SER A 608 10.51 23.07 -2.52
CA SER A 608 9.10 23.46 -2.67
C SER A 608 8.45 23.76 -1.31
N LYS A 609 8.67 22.90 -0.30
CA LYS A 609 8.17 23.14 1.06
C LYS A 609 8.82 24.37 1.72
N LEU A 610 10.12 24.59 1.52
CA LEU A 610 10.81 25.83 1.93
C LEU A 610 10.19 27.08 1.28
N ALA A 611 9.88 27.03 -0.02
CA ALA A 611 9.30 28.15 -0.75
C ALA A 611 7.91 28.54 -0.24
N ASN A 612 7.02 27.56 -0.02
CA ASN A 612 5.66 27.80 0.47
C ASN A 612 5.65 28.50 1.85
N ASN A 613 6.56 28.11 2.74
CA ASN A 613 6.64 28.66 4.09
C ASN A 613 7.32 30.05 4.15
N SER A 614 7.81 30.58 3.02
CA SER A 614 8.30 31.97 2.93
C SER A 614 7.17 33.02 2.98
N HIS A 615 5.91 32.61 2.75
CA HIS A 615 4.75 33.52 2.80
C HIS A 615 4.24 33.75 4.23
N THR A 616 4.29 32.75 5.11
CA THR A 616 3.84 32.85 6.51
C THR A 616 4.79 33.66 7.40
N LEU A 617 6.08 33.75 7.04
CA LEU A 617 7.10 34.45 7.81
C LEU A 617 7.06 36.00 7.72
N LYS A 618 6.20 36.58 6.88
CA LYS A 618 6.17 38.05 6.65
C LYS A 618 5.50 38.90 7.73
N HIS A 619 4.94 38.31 8.80
CA HIS A 619 4.24 39.05 9.87
C HIS A 619 4.70 38.68 11.29
N LYS A 620 5.92 39.08 11.65
CA LYS A 620 6.31 39.34 13.05
C LYS A 620 6.98 40.73 13.13
N PRO A 621 6.44 41.69 13.91
CA PRO A 621 7.11 42.97 14.13
C PRO A 621 8.29 42.77 15.11
N ASN A 622 9.40 43.47 14.83
CA ASN A 622 10.69 43.42 15.54
C ASN A 622 11.53 42.15 15.29
N GLY A 623 12.79 42.35 14.88
CA GLY A 623 13.77 41.29 14.63
C GLY A 623 14.03 41.05 13.14
N SER A 624 15.22 41.42 12.68
CA SER A 624 15.63 41.30 11.27
C SER A 624 16.05 39.88 10.91
N TYR A 625 15.37 39.29 9.92
CA TYR A 625 15.95 38.26 9.06
C TYR A 625 15.70 38.65 7.61
N SER A 626 16.76 38.70 6.80
CA SER A 626 16.66 38.95 5.36
C SER A 626 16.31 37.66 4.61
N MET A 627 15.78 37.80 3.39
CA MET A 627 15.34 36.69 2.55
C MET A 627 16.52 35.98 1.85
N SER A 628 17.58 35.69 2.60
CA SER A 628 18.92 35.29 2.12
C SER A 628 19.40 33.93 2.64
N ASP A 629 18.88 33.45 3.77
CA ASP A 629 19.58 32.49 4.63
C ASP A 629 19.13 31.01 4.41
N PHE A 630 18.81 30.67 3.17
CA PHE A 630 18.55 29.29 2.73
C PHE A 630 19.37 28.98 1.48
N SER A 631 20.59 28.48 1.67
CA SER A 631 21.55 28.29 0.59
C SER A 631 21.51 26.89 -0.03
N LEU A 632 22.10 26.74 -1.21
CA LEU A 632 22.37 25.43 -1.79
C LEU A 632 23.31 24.59 -0.89
N ALA A 633 24.18 25.23 -0.11
CA ALA A 633 25.07 24.54 0.81
C ALA A 633 24.31 23.87 1.97
N ASP A 634 23.17 24.40 2.41
CA ASP A 634 22.35 23.80 3.48
C ASP A 634 21.63 22.54 2.99
N LEU A 635 21.13 22.56 1.75
CA LEU A 635 20.57 21.38 1.08
C LEU A 635 21.63 20.29 0.88
N LEU A 636 22.84 20.68 0.47
CA LEU A 636 23.97 19.76 0.31
C LEU A 636 24.49 19.25 1.66
N LYS A 637 24.46 20.07 2.72
CA LYS A 637 24.83 19.67 4.08
C LYS A 637 23.86 18.62 4.62
N LEU A 638 22.54 18.87 4.58
CA LEU A 638 21.56 17.84 4.96
C LEU A 638 21.75 16.56 4.16
N SER A 639 22.00 16.70 2.85
CA SER A 639 22.24 15.56 1.97
C SER A 639 23.44 14.73 2.44
N HIS A 640 24.59 15.35 2.71
CA HIS A 640 25.78 14.71 3.24
C HIS A 640 25.54 14.08 4.62
N GLU A 641 24.91 14.81 5.53
CA GLU A 641 24.67 14.34 6.90
C GLU A 641 23.67 13.17 6.95
N LEU A 642 22.75 13.07 5.98
CA LEU A 642 21.94 11.86 5.77
C LEU A 642 22.75 10.66 5.27
N ASP A 643 23.80 10.87 4.46
CA ASP A 643 24.72 9.79 4.08
C ASP A 643 25.54 9.32 5.29
N GLU A 644 26.01 10.22 6.16
CA GLU A 644 26.70 9.86 7.39
C GLU A 644 25.79 9.14 8.40
N LEU A 645 24.50 9.52 8.48
CA LEU A 645 23.51 8.89 9.36
C LEU A 645 23.18 7.45 8.97
N PHE A 646 23.01 7.20 7.68
CA PHE A 646 22.56 5.91 7.14
C PHE A 646 23.67 5.12 6.44
N LYS A 647 24.93 5.53 6.61
CA LYS A 647 26.12 4.84 6.11
C LYS A 647 26.15 3.39 6.58
N THR A 648 25.82 2.48 5.67
CA THR A 648 26.00 1.05 5.88
C THR A 648 27.49 0.76 6.05
N LYS A 649 27.89 0.34 7.25
CA LYS A 649 29.11 -0.46 7.41
C LYS A 649 28.92 -1.79 6.66
N TYR A 650 29.63 -1.91 5.54
CA TYR A 650 30.18 -3.18 5.12
C TYR A 650 31.45 -3.47 5.94
#